data_AF-A0A7X2IP95-F1
#
_entry.id   AF-A0A7X2IP95-F1
#
_cell.length_a   1.000
_cell.length_b   1.000
_cell.length_c   1.000
_cell.angle_alpha   90.00
_cell.angle_beta   90.00
_cell.angle_gamma   90.00
#
_symmetry.space_group_name_H-M   'P 1'
#
loop_
_entity.id
_entity.type
_entity.pdbx_description
1 polymer ?
#
loop_
_entity_poly.entity_id
_entity_poly.type
_entity_poly.pdbx_seq_one_letter_code
_entity_poly.pdbx_strand_id
1 'polypeptide(L)'
;MSKLLDVGRLLPYMHDVGHCKRSLHELNLMWRMIEASAKMNCAAEARSILPTIAATRQGFGELEGELVASLAHEKMSNAMAELNTKAHYVIEIVVRNLYERTADVGFLATDAGICEFVAGLSGNPGAMRSRLRAYSRKYTVYDEIMLLDTEGNVLVQIDESAPVEGSRDPLIAQTLATDGYVETFRASDLRPDKRSALIYSRRIHHPRTGAVVGLLCLCFSFEEEMARIFGTHRDRLQRSNMLLLDGAGQVIASADPVWIPVGAQVPTNPGGSPEAMMYAGREYLVRTFASPGYQGYPGPQGWQGQVMIPLDVAFHGASTAVLAGLDQTWADGLLSHARDFCPPLFEIMNAANMIRRVVWNGQVMSAGQEGDFLRLQAILEQISETGARSNALFLESIRDLFETVLSSGLRNSEFVSHLLVDLADRNLYERVADCRWWALSPALRALTAGADPDKAARMERILAHINSLYTVYSTIVVYDAQGRILASSRGHAADTIDDAALARVMALRSDQEYHVSPFEASPLYGGRPTYIYHAAIRDPDDDAKIVGGIGIVFDAAVELLAMLQGVLGDSDAGGMQAYFVDRDGKVLCSTDASRPVGSVLALDPAMLALEGGDSRSGFMAHDGQYAIAGATASHGYREFTGAGVVAVVIETLGALRNGVPRLRQSAALPGGMSMTASGAEFATFYVDTGQFAIAATDVQEAQCASKIRPVTMGSGAACVGVIALDAAEDLCWVYDLGVLLHGRPTPVTQRSQVIVARNEGKTVGLLVDDLDVVAKFDDAQITPVPLFHADQAALVKQVVNPGSGGGLIQIIDAAQVFASV
;
A
#
# COMPACT_ATOMS: atom_id res chain seq x y z
N MET A 1 -26.57 -7.13 -9.07
CA MET A 1 -27.08 -8.28 -8.30
C MET A 1 -26.22 -9.55 -8.37
N SER A 2 -25.42 -9.83 -9.41
CA SER A 2 -24.55 -11.04 -9.43
C SER A 2 -23.25 -10.94 -8.61
N LYS A 3 -22.74 -9.73 -8.31
CA LYS A 3 -21.57 -9.51 -7.43
C LYS A 3 -21.86 -9.54 -5.92
N LEU A 4 -23.14 -9.47 -5.51
CA LEU A 4 -23.55 -9.44 -4.09
C LEU A 4 -23.67 -10.84 -3.45
N LEU A 5 -23.75 -11.90 -4.27
CA LEU A 5 -23.99 -13.27 -3.80
C LEU A 5 -22.80 -13.87 -3.05
N ASP A 6 -21.57 -13.41 -3.31
CA ASP A 6 -20.36 -14.00 -2.73
C ASP A 6 -19.98 -13.39 -1.37
N VAL A 7 -20.21 -12.09 -1.21
CA VAL A 7 -19.97 -11.35 0.05
C VAL A 7 -20.78 -11.94 1.22
N GLY A 8 -21.99 -12.42 0.94
CA GLY A 8 -22.86 -13.01 1.97
C GLY A 8 -22.27 -14.25 2.64
N ARG A 9 -21.47 -15.06 1.93
CA ARG A 9 -20.82 -16.26 2.51
C ARG A 9 -19.64 -15.92 3.42
N LEU A 10 -19.00 -14.77 3.18
CA LEU A 10 -17.78 -14.36 3.85
C LEU A 10 -18.06 -13.44 5.05
N LEU A 11 -19.26 -12.83 5.08
CA LEU A 11 -19.75 -11.98 6.16
C LEU A 11 -19.60 -12.57 7.58
N PRO A 12 -19.83 -13.89 7.83
CA PRO A 12 -19.65 -14.48 9.17
C PRO A 12 -18.23 -14.35 9.73
N TYR A 13 -17.23 -14.23 8.85
CA TYR A 13 -15.82 -14.07 9.21
C TYR A 13 -15.41 -12.60 9.40
N MET A 14 -16.29 -11.65 9.07
CA MET A 14 -16.09 -10.21 9.23
C MET A 14 -16.90 -9.70 10.43
N HIS A 15 -16.45 -10.01 11.65
CA HIS A 15 -17.22 -9.80 12.87
C HIS A 15 -17.68 -8.35 13.09
N ASP A 16 -16.85 -7.39 12.75
CA ASP A 16 -17.11 -5.95 12.86
C ASP A 16 -18.15 -5.48 11.84
N VAL A 17 -18.07 -5.96 10.59
CA VAL A 17 -19.13 -5.73 9.59
C VAL A 17 -20.45 -6.37 10.04
N GLY A 18 -20.38 -7.57 10.61
CA GLY A 18 -21.53 -8.24 11.22
C GLY A 18 -22.12 -7.48 12.40
N HIS A 19 -21.29 -6.81 13.21
CA HIS A 19 -21.73 -5.93 14.30
C HIS A 19 -22.44 -4.69 13.75
N CYS A 20 -21.82 -3.99 12.78
CA CYS A 20 -22.42 -2.83 12.11
C CYS A 20 -23.78 -3.18 11.50
N LYS A 21 -23.88 -4.31 10.79
CA LYS A 21 -25.16 -4.82 10.25
C LYS A 21 -26.22 -4.99 11.33
N ARG A 22 -25.88 -5.58 12.48
CA ARG A 22 -26.84 -5.75 13.59
C ARG A 22 -27.29 -4.40 14.15
N SER A 23 -26.38 -3.47 14.37
CA SER A 23 -26.72 -2.13 14.88
C SER A 23 -27.61 -1.35 13.91
N LEU A 24 -27.36 -1.43 12.60
CA LEU A 24 -28.22 -0.81 11.59
C LEU A 24 -29.60 -1.46 11.53
N HIS A 25 -29.64 -2.79 11.63
CA HIS A 25 -30.90 -3.53 11.66
C HIS A 25 -31.76 -3.15 12.88
N GLU A 26 -31.15 -3.01 14.06
CA GLU A 26 -31.81 -2.55 15.28
C GLU A 26 -32.42 -1.15 15.11
N LEU A 27 -31.67 -0.21 14.51
CA LEU A 27 -32.17 1.13 14.19
C LEU A 27 -33.36 1.07 13.22
N ASN A 28 -33.28 0.25 12.18
CA ASN A 28 -34.37 0.07 11.21
C ASN A 28 -35.64 -0.48 11.87
N LEU A 29 -35.50 -1.39 12.84
CA LEU A 29 -36.60 -1.88 13.67
C LEU A 29 -37.18 -0.76 14.55
N MET A 30 -36.35 0.08 15.16
CA MET A 30 -36.81 1.26 15.93
C MET A 30 -37.64 2.21 15.06
N TRP A 31 -37.15 2.55 13.85
CA TRP A 31 -37.90 3.37 12.89
C TRP A 31 -39.25 2.76 12.51
N ARG A 32 -39.32 1.44 12.36
CA ARG A 32 -40.58 0.74 12.08
C ARG A 32 -41.56 0.82 13.25
N MET A 33 -41.07 0.73 14.49
CA MET A 33 -41.89 0.89 15.70
C MET A 33 -42.41 2.33 15.83
N ILE A 34 -41.57 3.33 15.54
CA ILE A 34 -41.96 4.75 15.53
C ILE A 34 -43.05 5.01 14.48
N GLU A 35 -42.86 4.52 13.24
CA GLU A 35 -43.85 4.67 12.16
C GLU A 35 -45.20 4.04 12.54
N ALA A 36 -45.18 2.83 13.12
CA ALA A 36 -46.38 2.14 13.56
C ALA A 36 -47.09 2.90 14.71
N SER A 37 -46.33 3.37 15.71
CA SER A 37 -46.86 4.16 16.82
C SER A 37 -47.50 5.47 16.34
N ALA A 38 -46.86 6.17 15.40
CA ALA A 38 -47.40 7.38 14.80
C ALA A 38 -48.70 7.14 14.03
N LYS A 39 -48.78 6.05 13.26
CA LYS A 39 -50.01 5.66 12.56
C LYS A 39 -51.14 5.24 13.49
N MET A 40 -50.84 4.64 14.64
CA MET A 40 -51.86 4.14 15.58
C MET A 40 -52.36 5.23 16.54
N ASN A 41 -51.49 6.15 16.96
CA ASN A 41 -51.78 7.07 18.06
C ASN A 41 -52.03 8.53 17.62
N CYS A 42 -51.52 8.96 16.46
CA CYS A 42 -51.52 10.38 16.03
C CYS A 42 -51.69 10.54 14.50
N ALA A 43 -52.54 9.74 13.86
CA ALA A 43 -52.61 9.67 12.39
C ALA A 43 -53.07 10.99 11.72
N ALA A 44 -53.90 11.78 12.38
CA ALA A 44 -54.42 13.03 11.85
C ALA A 44 -53.39 14.17 11.98
N GLU A 45 -52.70 14.21 13.13
CA GLU A 45 -51.73 15.23 13.51
C GLU A 45 -50.37 14.99 12.83
N ALA A 46 -49.97 13.73 12.67
CA ALA A 46 -48.71 13.34 12.00
C ALA A 46 -48.83 13.23 10.47
N ARG A 47 -49.96 13.63 9.87
CA ARG A 47 -50.26 13.40 8.44
C ARG A 47 -49.22 14.03 7.51
N SER A 48 -48.62 15.15 7.90
CA SER A 48 -47.53 15.82 7.17
C SER A 48 -46.16 15.16 7.35
N ILE A 49 -45.94 14.42 8.45
CA ILE A 49 -44.64 13.87 8.85
C ILE A 49 -44.53 12.37 8.48
N LEU A 50 -45.65 11.62 8.51
CA LEU A 50 -45.72 10.19 8.20
C LEU A 50 -45.08 9.80 6.85
N PRO A 51 -45.31 10.53 5.73
CA PRO A 51 -44.64 10.23 4.47
C PRO A 51 -43.11 10.35 4.58
N THR A 52 -42.62 11.34 5.33
CA THR A 52 -41.20 11.58 5.51
C THR A 52 -40.55 10.53 6.41
N ILE A 53 -41.24 10.07 7.47
CA ILE A 53 -40.79 8.94 8.31
C ILE A 53 -40.69 7.66 7.47
N ALA A 54 -41.71 7.39 6.64
CA ALA A 54 -41.73 6.21 5.78
C ALA A 54 -40.61 6.25 4.72
N ALA A 55 -40.41 7.40 4.06
CA ALA A 55 -39.33 7.61 3.10
C ALA A 55 -37.95 7.49 3.76
N THR A 56 -37.79 8.03 4.97
CA THR A 56 -36.57 7.94 5.77
C THR A 56 -36.25 6.48 6.14
N ARG A 57 -37.24 5.72 6.63
CA ARG A 57 -37.08 4.30 6.95
C ARG A 57 -36.68 3.49 5.71
N GLN A 58 -37.33 3.75 4.57
CA GLN A 58 -36.98 3.09 3.32
C GLN A 58 -35.53 3.40 2.92
N GLY A 59 -35.12 4.68 2.99
CA GLY A 59 -33.74 5.09 2.77
C GLY A 59 -32.77 4.33 3.67
N PHE A 60 -33.01 4.30 4.99
CA PHE A 60 -32.14 3.56 5.92
C PHE A 60 -32.05 2.06 5.62
N GLY A 61 -33.14 1.42 5.18
CA GLY A 61 -33.13 0.00 4.82
C GLY A 61 -32.33 -0.30 3.54
N GLU A 62 -32.42 0.57 2.52
CA GLU A 62 -31.59 0.47 1.31
C GLU A 62 -30.11 0.71 1.65
N LEU A 63 -29.85 1.71 2.49
CA LEU A 63 -28.51 2.11 2.95
C LEU A 63 -27.84 1.06 3.85
N GLU A 64 -28.61 0.36 4.69
CA GLU A 64 -28.12 -0.80 5.46
C GLU A 64 -27.49 -1.85 4.53
N GLY A 65 -28.19 -2.17 3.44
CA GLY A 65 -27.73 -3.16 2.46
C GLY A 65 -26.47 -2.69 1.72
N GLU A 66 -26.46 -1.44 1.24
CA GLU A 66 -25.34 -0.88 0.50
C GLU A 66 -24.08 -0.69 1.36
N LEU A 67 -24.22 -0.15 2.57
CA LEU A 67 -23.09 0.07 3.48
C LEU A 67 -22.42 -1.24 3.87
N VAL A 68 -23.19 -2.23 4.30
CA VAL A 68 -22.66 -3.54 4.67
C VAL A 68 -21.96 -4.19 3.49
N ALA A 69 -22.51 -4.06 2.27
CA ALA A 69 -21.87 -4.58 1.07
C ALA A 69 -20.56 -3.86 0.74
N SER A 70 -20.51 -2.52 0.85
CA SER A 70 -19.30 -1.73 0.64
C SER A 70 -18.22 -2.08 1.67
N LEU A 71 -18.54 -2.11 2.97
CA LEU A 71 -17.58 -2.49 4.03
C LEU A 71 -16.98 -3.86 3.80
N ALA A 72 -17.84 -4.84 3.48
CA ALA A 72 -17.40 -6.20 3.24
C ALA A 72 -16.57 -6.33 1.96
N HIS A 73 -16.94 -5.59 0.90
CA HIS A 73 -16.15 -5.53 -0.32
C HIS A 73 -14.77 -4.95 -0.08
N GLU A 74 -14.68 -3.85 0.66
CA GLU A 74 -13.41 -3.17 0.96
C GLU A 74 -12.49 -4.08 1.78
N LYS A 75 -13.02 -4.72 2.82
CA LYS A 75 -12.27 -5.71 3.61
C LYS A 75 -11.78 -6.87 2.77
N MET A 76 -12.62 -7.37 1.86
CA MET A 76 -12.23 -8.44 0.94
C MET A 76 -11.12 -7.99 0.00
N SER A 77 -11.29 -6.81 -0.61
CA SER A 77 -10.32 -6.21 -1.53
C SER A 77 -8.95 -6.06 -0.86
N ASN A 78 -8.92 -5.53 0.37
CA ASN A 78 -7.70 -5.37 1.15
C ASN A 78 -7.02 -6.70 1.47
N ALA A 79 -7.78 -7.71 1.93
CA ALA A 79 -7.23 -9.04 2.21
C ALA A 79 -6.67 -9.69 0.94
N MET A 80 -7.38 -9.59 -0.19
CA MET A 80 -6.93 -10.12 -1.48
C MET A 80 -5.71 -9.36 -2.02
N ALA A 81 -5.63 -8.05 -1.83
CA ALA A 81 -4.48 -7.24 -2.22
C ALA A 81 -3.21 -7.68 -1.45
N GLU A 82 -3.32 -7.90 -0.13
CA GLU A 82 -2.20 -8.42 0.67
C GLU A 82 -1.72 -9.80 0.18
N LEU A 83 -2.67 -10.70 -0.12
CA LEU A 83 -2.35 -12.01 -0.70
C LEU A 83 -1.73 -11.89 -2.09
N ASN A 84 -2.21 -10.93 -2.90
CA ASN A 84 -1.71 -10.68 -4.24
C ASN A 84 -0.21 -10.36 -4.21
N THR A 85 0.15 -9.35 -3.43
CA THR A 85 1.54 -8.88 -3.36
C THR A 85 2.48 -9.98 -2.86
N LYS A 86 2.07 -10.74 -1.83
CA LYS A 86 2.88 -11.85 -1.29
C LYS A 86 3.03 -13.01 -2.28
N ALA A 87 1.94 -13.45 -2.91
CA ALA A 87 1.97 -14.58 -3.84
C ALA A 87 2.78 -14.26 -5.11
N HIS A 88 2.64 -13.03 -5.62
CA HIS A 88 3.45 -12.54 -6.74
C HIS A 88 4.93 -12.51 -6.39
N TYR A 89 5.29 -11.96 -5.22
CA TYR A 89 6.66 -11.91 -4.75
C TYR A 89 7.32 -13.30 -4.68
N VAL A 90 6.63 -14.31 -4.13
CA VAL A 90 7.19 -15.68 -3.97
C VAL A 90 7.71 -16.22 -5.29
N ILE A 91 6.94 -16.09 -6.38
CA ILE A 91 7.36 -16.64 -7.66
C ILE A 91 8.37 -15.75 -8.37
N GLU A 92 8.21 -14.42 -8.31
CA GLU A 92 9.12 -13.48 -8.96
C GLU A 92 10.54 -13.57 -8.40
N ILE A 93 10.69 -13.63 -7.08
CA ILE A 93 12.02 -13.69 -6.48
C ILE A 93 12.74 -15.01 -6.80
N VAL A 94 11.99 -16.11 -6.85
CA VAL A 94 12.53 -17.42 -7.22
C VAL A 94 12.97 -17.41 -8.68
N VAL A 95 12.12 -16.97 -9.61
CA VAL A 95 12.45 -16.96 -11.04
C VAL A 95 13.64 -16.06 -11.35
N ARG A 96 13.72 -14.87 -10.73
CA ARG A 96 14.87 -13.97 -10.87
C ARG A 96 16.16 -14.57 -10.32
N ASN A 97 16.10 -15.24 -9.17
CA ASN A 97 17.27 -15.93 -8.59
C ASN A 97 17.74 -17.08 -9.49
N LEU A 98 16.80 -17.86 -10.03
CA LEU A 98 17.10 -19.01 -10.89
C LEU A 98 17.64 -18.63 -12.27
N TYR A 99 17.25 -17.46 -12.80
CA TYR A 99 17.76 -16.95 -14.07
C TYR A 99 19.29 -16.91 -14.09
N GLU A 100 19.92 -16.38 -13.05
CA GLU A 100 21.38 -16.24 -13.02
C GLU A 100 22.10 -17.58 -13.03
N ARG A 101 21.47 -18.63 -12.47
CA ARG A 101 22.02 -19.99 -12.46
C ARG A 101 22.18 -20.56 -13.87
N THR A 102 21.37 -20.10 -14.82
CA THR A 102 21.47 -20.47 -16.24
C THR A 102 22.74 -19.91 -16.89
N ALA A 103 23.16 -18.71 -16.47
CA ALA A 103 24.39 -18.07 -16.90
C ALA A 103 25.62 -18.67 -16.19
N ASP A 104 25.48 -18.96 -14.89
CA ASP A 104 26.51 -19.59 -14.06
C ASP A 104 26.98 -20.93 -14.64
N VAL A 105 26.04 -21.86 -14.89
CA VAL A 105 26.37 -23.17 -15.47
C VAL A 105 26.92 -23.04 -16.89
N GLY A 106 26.44 -22.03 -17.63
CA GLY A 106 26.91 -21.68 -18.97
C GLY A 106 28.38 -21.29 -18.97
N PHE A 107 28.76 -20.37 -18.08
CA PHE A 107 30.12 -19.86 -17.99
C PHE A 107 31.07 -20.87 -17.37
N LEU A 108 30.70 -21.49 -16.24
CA LEU A 108 31.58 -22.39 -15.50
C LEU A 108 31.93 -23.65 -16.30
N ALA A 109 31.02 -24.15 -17.15
CA ALA A 109 31.29 -25.26 -18.07
C ALA A 109 32.34 -24.92 -19.16
N THR A 110 32.72 -23.65 -19.32
CA THR A 110 33.76 -23.19 -20.26
C THR A 110 35.08 -22.85 -19.57
N ASP A 111 35.17 -22.98 -18.24
CA ASP A 111 36.39 -22.70 -17.49
C ASP A 111 37.54 -23.61 -17.95
N ALA A 112 38.66 -23.01 -18.36
CA ALA A 112 39.78 -23.76 -18.94
C ALA A 112 40.32 -24.85 -18.00
N GLY A 113 40.40 -24.56 -16.69
CA GLY A 113 40.88 -25.53 -15.71
C GLY A 113 39.93 -26.71 -15.56
N ILE A 114 38.62 -26.47 -15.54
CA ILE A 114 37.58 -27.50 -15.51
C ILE A 114 37.62 -28.35 -16.80
N CYS A 115 37.66 -27.70 -17.97
CA CYS A 115 37.72 -28.38 -19.26
C CYS A 115 38.97 -29.27 -19.39
N GLU A 116 40.14 -28.81 -18.94
CA GLU A 116 41.37 -29.59 -18.95
C GLU A 116 41.31 -30.79 -18.00
N PHE A 117 40.73 -30.62 -16.81
CA PHE A 117 40.59 -31.71 -15.83
C PHE A 117 39.67 -32.82 -16.34
N VAL A 118 38.47 -32.45 -16.83
CA VAL A 118 37.48 -33.42 -17.35
C VAL A 118 38.01 -34.11 -18.62
N ALA A 119 38.79 -33.41 -19.44
CA ALA A 119 39.48 -34.01 -20.59
C ALA A 119 40.65 -34.95 -20.21
N GLY A 120 40.99 -35.07 -18.93
CA GLY A 120 42.14 -35.87 -18.47
C GLY A 120 43.50 -35.25 -18.79
N LEU A 121 43.55 -33.95 -19.09
CA LEU A 121 44.79 -33.21 -19.40
C LEU A 121 45.48 -32.67 -18.13
N SER A 122 44.73 -32.47 -17.04
CA SER A 122 45.23 -32.09 -15.72
C SER A 122 44.67 -33.02 -14.64
N GLY A 123 45.49 -33.45 -13.68
CA GLY A 123 45.29 -34.73 -12.98
C GLY A 123 45.19 -34.69 -11.45
N ASN A 124 44.79 -33.58 -10.82
CA ASN A 124 44.65 -33.53 -9.36
C ASN A 124 43.20 -33.23 -8.94
N PRO A 125 42.41 -34.27 -8.57
CA PRO A 125 41.04 -34.10 -8.06
C PRO A 125 40.95 -33.19 -6.84
N GLY A 126 41.96 -33.19 -5.94
CA GLY A 126 41.98 -32.32 -4.77
C GLY A 126 42.17 -30.84 -5.12
N ALA A 127 43.00 -30.53 -6.12
CA ALA A 127 43.15 -29.18 -6.64
C ALA A 127 41.88 -28.71 -7.34
N MET A 128 41.25 -29.57 -8.15
CA MET A 128 39.97 -29.25 -8.80
C MET A 128 38.86 -29.02 -7.77
N ARG A 129 38.76 -29.88 -6.75
CA ARG A 129 37.82 -29.69 -5.64
C ARG A 129 38.03 -28.35 -4.94
N SER A 130 39.28 -27.97 -4.68
CA SER A 130 39.61 -26.68 -4.07
C SER A 130 39.20 -25.50 -4.94
N ARG A 131 39.32 -25.62 -6.27
CA ARG A 131 38.84 -24.64 -7.26
C ARG A 131 37.31 -24.51 -7.23
N LEU A 132 36.59 -25.64 -7.26
CA LEU A 132 35.12 -25.64 -7.17
C LEU A 132 34.62 -25.09 -5.83
N ARG A 133 35.30 -25.39 -4.71
CA ARG A 133 35.01 -24.76 -3.40
C ARG A 133 35.33 -23.27 -3.37
N ALA A 134 36.31 -22.80 -4.14
CA ALA A 134 36.57 -21.37 -4.28
C ALA A 134 35.43 -20.65 -5.03
N TYR A 135 34.80 -21.33 -6.00
CA TYR A 135 33.59 -20.86 -6.67
C TYR A 135 32.40 -20.83 -5.70
N SER A 136 32.10 -21.94 -5.01
CA SER A 136 30.93 -22.00 -4.10
C SER A 136 31.03 -21.04 -2.90
N ARG A 137 32.24 -20.67 -2.47
CA ARG A 137 32.44 -19.62 -1.46
C ARG A 137 32.10 -18.21 -1.95
N LYS A 138 32.13 -17.96 -3.26
CA LYS A 138 31.72 -16.69 -3.88
C LYS A 138 30.23 -16.72 -4.24
N TYR A 139 29.72 -17.88 -4.65
CA TYR A 139 28.32 -18.15 -4.97
C TYR A 139 27.72 -19.13 -3.96
N THR A 140 27.39 -18.63 -2.76
CA THR A 140 26.94 -19.48 -1.63
C THR A 140 25.51 -20.02 -1.81
N VAL A 141 24.90 -19.80 -2.98
CA VAL A 141 23.62 -20.36 -3.41
C VAL A 141 23.71 -21.84 -3.79
N TYR A 142 24.92 -22.35 -4.04
CA TYR A 142 25.16 -23.75 -4.39
C TYR A 142 25.63 -24.55 -3.17
N ASP A 143 25.00 -25.69 -2.93
CA ASP A 143 25.44 -26.63 -1.88
C ASP A 143 26.21 -27.84 -2.43
N GLU A 144 26.20 -28.05 -3.74
CA GLU A 144 27.01 -29.09 -4.40
C GLU A 144 27.33 -28.71 -5.85
N ILE A 145 28.51 -29.11 -6.29
CA ILE A 145 29.06 -28.92 -7.63
C ILE A 145 29.81 -30.19 -8.01
N MET A 146 29.33 -30.86 -9.06
CA MET A 146 29.89 -32.12 -9.53
C MET A 146 30.37 -32.01 -10.97
N LEU A 147 31.49 -32.67 -11.27
CA LEU A 147 31.93 -32.94 -12.64
C LEU A 147 31.79 -34.42 -12.91
N LEU A 148 31.16 -34.77 -14.04
CA LEU A 148 30.96 -36.15 -14.45
C LEU A 148 31.57 -36.38 -15.84
N ASP A 149 31.94 -37.63 -16.12
CA ASP A 149 32.25 -38.06 -17.48
C ASP A 149 30.98 -38.29 -18.32
N THR A 150 31.15 -38.71 -19.58
CA THR A 150 30.03 -38.96 -20.50
C THR A 150 29.20 -40.20 -20.15
N GLU A 151 29.68 -41.07 -19.26
CA GLU A 151 28.97 -42.27 -18.80
C GLU A 151 28.20 -42.03 -17.50
N GLY A 152 28.40 -40.87 -16.87
CA GLY A 152 27.75 -40.51 -15.61
C GLY A 152 28.57 -40.83 -14.36
N ASN A 153 29.85 -41.20 -14.50
CA ASN A 153 30.72 -41.41 -13.34
C ASN A 153 31.16 -40.05 -12.78
N VAL A 154 31.14 -39.90 -11.45
CA VAL A 154 31.54 -38.65 -10.80
C VAL A 154 33.07 -38.57 -10.77
N LEU A 155 33.62 -37.56 -11.43
CA LEU A 155 35.06 -37.29 -11.47
C LEU A 155 35.51 -36.51 -10.23
N VAL A 156 34.68 -35.57 -9.78
CA VAL A 156 34.89 -34.79 -8.55
C VAL A 156 33.57 -34.18 -8.08
N GLN A 157 33.43 -34.05 -6.76
CA GLN A 157 32.35 -33.33 -6.08
C GLN A 157 32.95 -32.46 -4.96
N ILE A 158 32.23 -31.41 -4.53
CA ILE A 158 32.73 -30.50 -3.47
C ILE A 158 32.42 -30.98 -2.07
N ASP A 159 31.28 -31.65 -1.86
CA ASP A 159 30.95 -32.28 -0.59
C ASP A 159 31.71 -33.61 -0.49
N GLU A 160 32.42 -33.85 0.61
CA GLU A 160 33.10 -35.14 0.83
C GLU A 160 32.38 -36.01 1.86
N SER A 161 31.33 -35.47 2.50
CA SER A 161 30.57 -36.17 3.55
C SER A 161 29.55 -37.16 2.97
N ALA A 162 29.04 -36.90 1.76
CA ALA A 162 28.11 -37.74 1.02
C ALA A 162 28.66 -38.11 -0.37
N PRO A 163 29.63 -39.05 -0.47
CA PRO A 163 30.26 -39.44 -1.73
C PRO A 163 29.28 -40.14 -2.68
N VAL A 164 29.25 -39.69 -3.94
CA VAL A 164 28.52 -40.32 -5.05
C VAL A 164 29.53 -40.83 -6.07
N GLU A 165 29.44 -42.11 -6.45
CA GLU A 165 30.36 -42.71 -7.43
C GLU A 165 29.96 -42.41 -8.89
N GLY A 166 28.66 -42.31 -9.14
CA GLY A 166 28.09 -42.11 -10.46
C GLY A 166 26.57 -41.99 -10.40
N SER A 167 25.96 -41.63 -11.52
CA SER A 167 24.52 -41.45 -11.64
C SER A 167 23.96 -42.13 -12.87
N ARG A 168 22.71 -42.58 -12.76
CA ARG A 168 21.89 -43.08 -13.87
C ARG A 168 20.71 -42.17 -14.18
N ASP A 169 20.70 -40.97 -13.62
CA ASP A 169 19.63 -40.01 -13.81
C ASP A 169 19.52 -39.66 -15.32
N PRO A 170 18.31 -39.67 -15.91
CA PRO A 170 18.09 -39.25 -17.29
C PRO A 170 18.66 -37.88 -17.66
N LEU A 171 18.93 -37.01 -16.67
CA LEU A 171 19.57 -35.71 -16.87
C LEU A 171 20.91 -35.84 -17.62
N ILE A 172 21.67 -36.92 -17.43
CA ILE A 172 22.98 -37.09 -18.09
C ILE A 172 22.79 -37.16 -19.60
N ALA A 173 21.95 -38.10 -20.07
CA ALA A 173 21.64 -38.25 -21.49
C ALA A 173 20.98 -36.98 -22.07
N GLN A 174 20.08 -36.34 -21.32
CA GLN A 174 19.45 -35.08 -21.73
C GLN A 174 20.48 -33.96 -21.90
N THR A 175 21.46 -33.87 -21.00
CA THR A 175 22.52 -32.84 -21.03
C THR A 175 23.44 -33.06 -22.22
N LEU A 176 23.84 -34.31 -22.47
CA LEU A 176 24.72 -34.64 -23.60
C LEU A 176 24.05 -34.38 -24.96
N ALA A 177 22.72 -34.54 -25.03
CA ALA A 177 21.92 -34.27 -26.23
C ALA A 177 21.60 -32.79 -26.46
N THR A 178 21.88 -31.91 -25.49
CA THR A 178 21.48 -30.49 -25.53
C THR A 178 22.70 -29.58 -25.74
N ASP A 179 22.57 -28.55 -26.58
CA ASP A 179 23.64 -27.56 -26.80
C ASP A 179 23.72 -26.50 -25.68
N GLY A 180 22.59 -26.24 -25.01
CA GLY A 180 22.44 -25.32 -23.89
C GLY A 180 22.64 -25.97 -22.52
N TYR A 181 21.91 -25.47 -21.52
CA TYR A 181 21.81 -26.10 -20.21
C TYR A 181 20.55 -26.97 -20.13
N VAL A 182 20.53 -27.88 -19.17
CA VAL A 182 19.35 -28.65 -18.75
C VAL A 182 19.06 -28.27 -17.29
N GLU A 183 17.79 -27.96 -17.01
CA GLU A 183 17.30 -27.65 -15.67
C GLU A 183 16.35 -28.77 -15.23
N THR A 184 16.58 -29.33 -14.04
CA THR A 184 15.75 -30.40 -13.48
C THR A 184 15.44 -30.17 -12.02
N PHE A 185 14.19 -30.42 -11.61
CA PHE A 185 13.79 -30.46 -10.21
C PHE A 185 13.06 -31.78 -9.91
N ARG A 186 13.80 -32.75 -9.36
CA ARG A 186 13.27 -34.08 -9.01
C ARG A 186 14.21 -34.82 -8.06
N ALA A 187 13.77 -35.95 -7.52
CA ALA A 187 14.68 -36.89 -6.86
C ALA A 187 15.78 -37.33 -7.83
N SER A 188 17.04 -37.31 -7.38
CA SER A 188 18.20 -37.68 -8.18
C SER A 188 19.21 -38.44 -7.33
N ASP A 189 19.82 -39.48 -7.89
CA ASP A 189 20.89 -40.25 -7.24
C ASP A 189 22.19 -39.45 -7.08
N LEU A 190 22.32 -38.30 -7.74
CA LEU A 190 23.36 -37.30 -7.47
C LEU A 190 23.18 -36.60 -6.12
N ARG A 191 21.98 -36.59 -5.55
CA ARG A 191 21.68 -35.97 -4.25
C ARG A 191 20.76 -36.90 -3.43
N PRO A 192 21.26 -38.07 -2.99
CA PRO A 192 20.43 -39.13 -2.41
C PRO A 192 19.75 -38.72 -1.09
N ASP A 193 20.34 -37.77 -0.35
CA ASP A 193 19.81 -37.27 0.93
C ASP A 193 18.69 -36.24 0.74
N LYS A 194 18.41 -35.80 -0.49
CA LYS A 194 17.38 -34.82 -0.80
C LYS A 194 16.16 -35.48 -1.42
N ARG A 195 14.97 -35.02 -1.03
CA ARG A 195 13.70 -35.45 -1.65
C ARG A 195 13.64 -35.05 -3.12
N SER A 196 14.05 -33.83 -3.42
CA SER A 196 14.18 -33.28 -4.77
C SER A 196 15.41 -32.39 -4.81
N ALA A 197 16.15 -32.42 -5.91
CA ALA A 197 17.27 -31.56 -6.16
C ALA A 197 16.99 -30.68 -7.38
N LEU A 198 17.27 -29.38 -7.26
CA LEU A 198 17.30 -28.46 -8.39
C LEU A 198 18.72 -28.48 -8.98
N ILE A 199 18.88 -29.10 -10.15
CA ILE A 199 20.17 -29.32 -10.79
C ILE A 199 20.17 -28.63 -12.15
N TYR A 200 21.16 -27.75 -12.34
CA TYR A 200 21.53 -27.18 -13.62
C TYR A 200 22.72 -27.95 -14.18
N SER A 201 22.60 -28.50 -15.37
CA SER A 201 23.67 -29.26 -16.00
C SER A 201 24.01 -28.77 -17.40
N ARG A 202 25.29 -28.85 -17.75
CA ARG A 202 25.78 -28.48 -19.08
C ARG A 202 26.97 -29.33 -19.48
N ARG A 203 27.03 -29.68 -20.76
CA ARG A 203 28.14 -30.44 -21.33
C ARG A 203 29.45 -29.63 -21.30
N ILE A 204 30.55 -30.33 -21.07
CA ILE A 204 31.91 -29.79 -21.08
C ILE A 204 32.59 -30.26 -22.36
N HIS A 205 33.27 -29.33 -23.03
CA HIS A 205 33.99 -29.60 -24.27
C HIS A 205 35.50 -29.68 -24.02
N HIS A 206 36.16 -30.61 -24.71
CA HIS A 206 37.60 -30.74 -24.73
C HIS A 206 38.21 -29.44 -25.28
N PRO A 207 39.17 -28.80 -24.59
CA PRO A 207 39.65 -27.46 -24.94
C PRO A 207 40.34 -27.39 -26.31
N ARG A 208 40.92 -28.51 -26.79
CA ARG A 208 41.61 -28.60 -28.09
C ARG A 208 40.78 -29.17 -29.24
N THR A 209 39.97 -30.20 -29.01
CA THR A 209 39.24 -30.92 -30.07
C THR A 209 37.79 -30.48 -30.19
N GLY A 210 37.24 -29.79 -29.19
CA GLY A 210 35.82 -29.43 -29.13
C GLY A 210 34.87 -30.60 -28.87
N ALA A 211 35.37 -31.83 -28.73
CA ALA A 211 34.55 -33.01 -28.43
C ALA A 211 33.93 -32.90 -27.03
N VAL A 212 32.73 -33.42 -26.85
CA VAL A 212 32.11 -33.51 -25.51
C VAL A 212 32.87 -34.55 -24.69
N VAL A 213 33.34 -34.17 -23.51
CA VAL A 213 34.17 -35.02 -22.63
C VAL A 213 33.53 -35.31 -21.28
N GLY A 214 32.43 -34.63 -20.95
CA GLY A 214 31.72 -34.81 -19.69
C GLY A 214 30.65 -33.73 -19.50
N LEU A 215 30.23 -33.54 -18.26
CA LEU A 215 29.27 -32.51 -17.89
C LEU A 215 29.57 -31.91 -16.51
N LEU A 216 29.13 -30.66 -16.34
CA LEU A 216 29.04 -29.94 -15.07
C LEU A 216 27.62 -30.08 -14.52
N CYS A 217 27.48 -30.33 -13.23
CA CYS A 217 26.23 -30.25 -12.48
C CYS A 217 26.38 -29.24 -11.34
N LEU A 218 25.53 -28.21 -11.34
CA LEU A 218 25.37 -27.26 -10.22
C LEU A 218 24.08 -27.58 -9.47
N CYS A 219 24.20 -27.91 -8.19
CA CYS A 219 23.07 -28.20 -7.32
C CYS A 219 22.73 -26.97 -6.47
N PHE A 220 21.56 -26.41 -6.71
CA PHE A 220 21.08 -25.23 -6.00
C PHE A 220 20.58 -25.60 -4.59
N SER A 221 20.89 -24.75 -3.61
CA SER A 221 20.41 -24.91 -2.23
C SER A 221 18.96 -24.44 -2.08
N PHE A 222 18.07 -25.15 -2.77
CA PHE A 222 16.66 -24.81 -2.90
C PHE A 222 15.95 -24.66 -1.54
N GLU A 223 16.11 -25.63 -0.64
CA GLU A 223 15.43 -25.63 0.65
C GLU A 223 15.86 -24.47 1.54
N GLU A 224 17.16 -24.19 1.65
CA GLU A 224 17.66 -23.06 2.42
C GLU A 224 17.24 -21.71 1.82
N GLU A 225 17.23 -21.62 0.49
CA GLU A 225 16.83 -20.41 -0.20
C GLU A 225 15.34 -20.12 0.00
N MET A 226 14.48 -21.13 -0.12
CA MET A 226 13.06 -20.99 0.16
C MET A 226 12.81 -20.64 1.64
N ALA A 227 13.57 -21.22 2.56
CA ALA A 227 13.49 -20.87 3.98
C ALA A 227 13.86 -19.39 4.24
N ARG A 228 14.87 -18.85 3.55
CA ARG A 228 15.21 -17.42 3.60
C ARG A 228 14.09 -16.55 3.02
N ILE A 229 13.63 -16.84 1.81
CA ILE A 229 12.55 -16.08 1.13
C ILE A 229 11.30 -16.02 2.02
N PHE A 230 10.90 -17.15 2.59
CA PHE A 230 9.75 -17.22 3.48
C PHE A 230 10.01 -16.55 4.82
N GLY A 231 11.17 -16.75 5.46
CA GLY A 231 11.49 -16.15 6.75
C GLY A 231 11.44 -14.62 6.75
N THR A 232 11.87 -14.00 5.66
CA THR A 232 11.93 -12.55 5.49
C THR A 232 10.54 -11.91 5.33
N HIS A 233 9.58 -12.60 4.70
CA HIS A 233 8.27 -12.02 4.31
C HIS A 233 7.06 -12.70 4.92
N ARG A 234 7.28 -13.70 5.78
CA ARG A 234 6.20 -14.36 6.51
C ARG A 234 5.47 -13.32 7.36
N ASP A 235 4.15 -13.44 7.41
CA ASP A 235 3.36 -12.66 8.35
C ASP A 235 3.91 -12.86 9.77
N ARG A 236 4.21 -11.77 10.48
CA ARG A 236 4.71 -11.81 11.87
C ARG A 236 3.75 -12.55 12.79
N LEU A 237 2.45 -12.43 12.54
CA LEU A 237 1.41 -13.16 13.26
C LEU A 237 1.16 -14.57 12.70
N GLN A 238 1.85 -14.94 11.62
CA GLN A 238 1.79 -16.23 10.94
C GLN A 238 0.35 -16.63 10.53
N ARG A 239 -0.48 -15.65 10.17
CA ARG A 239 -1.88 -15.89 9.80
C ARG A 239 -2.02 -16.53 8.42
N SER A 240 -1.02 -16.40 7.56
CA SER A 240 -1.00 -17.00 6.22
C SER A 240 0.22 -17.91 6.03
N ASN A 241 0.09 -18.86 5.10
CA ASN A 241 1.18 -19.72 4.66
C ASN A 241 1.55 -19.38 3.21
N MET A 242 2.84 -19.18 2.97
CA MET A 242 3.41 -18.93 1.65
C MET A 242 3.94 -20.25 1.08
N LEU A 243 3.59 -20.53 -0.16
CA LEU A 243 3.84 -21.81 -0.83
C LEU A 243 4.46 -21.57 -2.20
N LEU A 244 5.32 -22.47 -2.62
CA LEU A 244 5.72 -22.64 -4.01
C LEU A 244 5.16 -23.97 -4.50
N LEU A 245 4.52 -23.97 -5.65
CA LEU A 245 3.87 -25.13 -6.27
C LEU A 245 4.53 -25.49 -7.59
N ASP A 246 4.44 -26.75 -7.99
CA ASP A 246 4.76 -27.20 -9.34
C ASP A 246 3.59 -27.04 -10.31
N GLY A 247 3.80 -27.43 -11.59
CA GLY A 247 2.77 -27.35 -12.63
C GLY A 247 1.55 -28.25 -12.43
N ALA A 248 1.59 -29.17 -11.46
CA ALA A 248 0.44 -29.99 -11.07
C ALA A 248 -0.31 -29.42 -9.85
N GLY A 249 0.13 -28.29 -9.29
CA GLY A 249 -0.44 -27.71 -8.07
C GLY A 249 -0.02 -28.45 -6.80
N GLN A 250 1.07 -29.22 -6.84
CA GLN A 250 1.64 -29.86 -5.67
C GLN A 250 2.63 -28.92 -4.99
N VAL A 251 2.58 -28.87 -3.65
CA VAL A 251 3.49 -28.03 -2.85
C VAL A 251 4.92 -28.55 -2.96
N ILE A 252 5.83 -27.74 -3.48
CA ILE A 252 7.27 -28.04 -3.55
C ILE A 252 8.09 -27.30 -2.47
N ALA A 253 7.57 -26.19 -1.94
CA ALA A 253 8.11 -25.54 -0.75
C ALA A 253 6.98 -24.88 0.07
N SER A 254 7.12 -24.87 1.40
CA SER A 254 6.16 -24.25 2.31
C SER A 254 6.86 -23.45 3.41
N ALA A 255 6.35 -22.27 3.72
CA ALA A 255 6.79 -21.47 4.86
C ALA A 255 6.48 -22.12 6.21
N ASP A 256 5.47 -22.99 6.26
CA ASP A 256 5.13 -23.81 7.41
C ASP A 256 4.73 -25.23 6.98
N PRO A 257 5.71 -26.16 6.89
CA PRO A 257 5.46 -27.54 6.49
C PRO A 257 4.62 -28.36 7.48
N VAL A 258 4.49 -27.91 8.74
CA VAL A 258 3.62 -28.57 9.72
C VAL A 258 2.16 -28.26 9.43
N TRP A 259 1.89 -27.03 8.98
CA TRP A 259 0.55 -26.60 8.58
C TRP A 259 0.18 -27.13 7.18
N ILE A 260 1.04 -26.91 6.17
CA ILE A 260 0.82 -27.38 4.79
C ILE A 260 2.09 -28.11 4.32
N PRO A 261 2.11 -29.46 4.33
CA PRO A 261 3.33 -30.22 4.07
C PRO A 261 3.73 -30.17 2.59
N VAL A 262 5.05 -30.24 2.35
CA VAL A 262 5.61 -30.45 1.00
C VAL A 262 5.09 -31.77 0.43
N GLY A 263 4.61 -31.73 -0.81
CA GLY A 263 3.94 -32.83 -1.49
C GLY A 263 2.41 -32.83 -1.37
N ALA A 264 1.83 -31.93 -0.58
CA ALA A 264 0.38 -31.79 -0.53
C ALA A 264 -0.17 -31.26 -1.86
N GLN A 265 -1.34 -31.77 -2.27
CA GLN A 265 -2.14 -31.15 -3.32
C GLN A 265 -3.01 -30.06 -2.71
N VAL A 266 -2.92 -28.84 -3.21
CA VAL A 266 -3.68 -27.68 -2.71
C VAL A 266 -4.60 -27.13 -3.80
N PRO A 267 -5.72 -26.46 -3.44
CA PRO A 267 -6.50 -25.70 -4.41
C PRO A 267 -5.69 -24.49 -4.92
N THR A 268 -5.89 -24.13 -6.20
CA THR A 268 -5.20 -23.02 -6.86
C THR A 268 -6.19 -21.96 -7.35
N ASN A 269 -5.83 -20.68 -7.25
CA ASN A 269 -6.64 -19.54 -7.67
C ASN A 269 -5.85 -18.55 -8.58
N PRO A 270 -5.57 -18.92 -9.83
CA PRO A 270 -4.89 -18.03 -10.78
C PRO A 270 -5.76 -16.85 -11.22
N GLY A 271 -7.10 -17.01 -11.20
CA GLY A 271 -8.05 -15.93 -11.53
C GLY A 271 -8.20 -14.87 -10.44
N GLY A 272 -7.81 -15.18 -9.19
CA GLY A 272 -7.84 -14.24 -8.08
C GLY A 272 -9.26 -13.90 -7.64
N SER A 273 -10.22 -14.80 -7.89
CA SER A 273 -11.58 -14.62 -7.38
C SER A 273 -11.58 -14.71 -5.85
N PRO A 274 -12.33 -13.86 -5.14
CA PRO A 274 -12.39 -13.86 -3.67
C PRO A 274 -13.25 -15.01 -3.12
N GLU A 275 -13.13 -16.21 -3.68
CA GLU A 275 -13.94 -17.38 -3.32
C GLU A 275 -13.28 -18.18 -2.20
N ALA A 276 -14.09 -18.72 -1.29
CA ALA A 276 -13.64 -19.64 -0.24
C ALA A 276 -13.21 -20.98 -0.85
N MET A 277 -11.98 -21.40 -0.58
CA MET A 277 -11.44 -22.68 -1.05
C MET A 277 -11.17 -23.63 0.12
N MET A 278 -11.58 -24.89 -0.01
CA MET A 278 -11.45 -25.90 1.03
C MET A 278 -10.11 -26.62 0.93
N TYR A 279 -9.38 -26.71 2.04
CA TYR A 279 -8.20 -27.57 2.19
C TYR A 279 -8.13 -28.16 3.60
N ALA A 280 -7.90 -29.47 3.70
CA ALA A 280 -7.79 -30.19 4.98
C ALA A 280 -8.93 -29.88 5.99
N GLY A 281 -10.17 -29.69 5.49
CA GLY A 281 -11.35 -29.41 6.31
C GLY A 281 -11.47 -27.97 6.83
N ARG A 282 -10.68 -27.02 6.29
CA ARG A 282 -10.75 -25.59 6.58
C ARG A 282 -10.93 -24.77 5.31
N GLU A 283 -11.61 -23.64 5.42
CA GLU A 283 -11.80 -22.69 4.32
C GLU A 283 -10.70 -21.62 4.33
N TYR A 284 -10.20 -21.29 3.13
CA TYR A 284 -9.13 -20.35 2.91
C TYR A 284 -9.50 -19.33 1.84
N LEU A 285 -8.97 -18.11 1.95
CA LEU A 285 -8.68 -17.31 0.77
C LEU A 285 -7.34 -17.78 0.19
N VAL A 286 -7.32 -17.92 -1.12
CA VAL A 286 -6.15 -18.42 -1.86
C VAL A 286 -5.84 -17.46 -2.99
N ARG A 287 -4.55 -17.18 -3.18
CA ARG A 287 -4.06 -16.51 -4.38
C ARG A 287 -2.88 -17.25 -4.97
N THR A 288 -2.91 -17.44 -6.29
CA THR A 288 -1.87 -18.16 -7.04
C THR A 288 -1.39 -17.32 -8.21
N PHE A 289 -0.08 -17.27 -8.44
CA PHE A 289 0.55 -16.60 -9.58
C PHE A 289 1.58 -17.49 -10.26
N ALA A 290 1.65 -17.38 -11.58
CA ALA A 290 2.80 -17.81 -12.36
C ALA A 290 3.64 -16.56 -12.69
N SER A 291 4.96 -16.72 -12.82
CA SER A 291 5.81 -15.60 -13.26
C SER A 291 5.62 -15.35 -14.76
N PRO A 292 5.62 -14.09 -15.21
CA PRO A 292 5.75 -13.73 -16.63
C PRO A 292 7.15 -14.06 -17.21
N GLY A 293 8.10 -14.43 -16.35
CA GLY A 293 9.51 -14.64 -16.69
C GLY A 293 10.37 -13.39 -16.48
N TYR A 294 11.69 -13.59 -16.46
CA TYR A 294 12.68 -12.53 -16.30
C TYR A 294 13.76 -12.66 -17.38
N GLN A 295 13.99 -11.58 -18.14
CA GLN A 295 15.00 -11.52 -19.21
C GLN A 295 14.96 -12.70 -20.21
N GLY A 296 13.76 -13.16 -20.55
CA GLY A 296 13.54 -14.28 -21.48
C GLY A 296 13.56 -15.67 -20.83
N TYR A 297 13.84 -15.76 -19.53
CA TYR A 297 13.74 -17.00 -18.76
C TYR A 297 12.37 -17.09 -18.05
N PRO A 298 11.52 -18.07 -18.40
CA PRO A 298 10.16 -18.17 -17.85
C PRO A 298 10.11 -18.78 -16.44
N GLY A 299 11.23 -19.23 -15.88
CA GLY A 299 11.24 -20.09 -14.69
C GLY A 299 11.04 -21.57 -15.00
N PRO A 300 11.18 -22.45 -14.00
CA PRO A 300 10.90 -23.86 -14.18
C PRO A 300 9.42 -24.10 -14.54
N GLN A 301 9.19 -25.09 -15.41
CA GLN A 301 7.89 -25.25 -16.06
C GLN A 301 6.75 -25.42 -15.06
N GLY A 302 5.77 -24.51 -15.13
CA GLY A 302 4.54 -24.56 -14.35
C GLY A 302 4.69 -24.17 -12.89
N TRP A 303 5.84 -23.68 -12.45
CA TRP A 303 6.00 -23.23 -11.06
C TRP A 303 5.11 -22.04 -10.75
N GLN A 304 4.53 -22.05 -9.55
CA GLN A 304 3.57 -21.05 -9.11
C GLN A 304 3.82 -20.64 -7.67
N GLY A 305 3.75 -19.33 -7.41
CA GLY A 305 3.73 -18.77 -6.05
C GLY A 305 2.30 -18.74 -5.55
N GLN A 306 2.08 -19.18 -4.31
CA GLN A 306 0.76 -19.20 -3.70
C GLN A 306 0.79 -18.73 -2.25
N VAL A 307 -0.25 -18.04 -1.83
CA VAL A 307 -0.49 -17.74 -0.41
C VAL A 307 -1.90 -18.19 -0.04
N MET A 308 -1.99 -18.83 1.13
CA MET A 308 -3.25 -19.31 1.71
C MET A 308 -3.42 -18.68 3.09
N ILE A 309 -4.59 -18.09 3.35
CA ILE A 309 -4.98 -17.57 4.66
C ILE A 309 -6.34 -18.13 5.07
N PRO A 310 -6.49 -18.71 6.27
CA PRO A 310 -7.78 -19.17 6.75
C PRO A 310 -8.78 -18.03 6.89
N LEU A 311 -10.04 -18.29 6.54
CA LEU A 311 -11.10 -17.27 6.62
C LEU A 311 -11.31 -16.74 8.05
N ASP A 312 -11.10 -17.58 9.07
CA ASP A 312 -11.22 -17.21 10.47
C ASP A 312 -10.15 -16.22 10.94
N VAL A 313 -9.08 -15.96 10.17
CA VAL A 313 -8.08 -14.93 10.49
C VAL A 313 -7.88 -13.89 9.37
N ALA A 314 -8.42 -14.14 8.17
CA ALA A 314 -8.24 -13.29 6.99
C ALA A 314 -8.70 -11.83 7.18
N PHE A 315 -9.74 -11.62 7.99
CA PHE A 315 -10.32 -10.29 8.24
C PHE A 315 -10.01 -9.73 9.62
N HIS A 316 -9.22 -10.47 10.41
CA HIS A 316 -8.76 -10.08 11.74
C HIS A 316 -7.48 -9.26 11.62
N GLY A 317 -7.64 -7.94 11.52
CA GLY A 317 -6.55 -6.97 11.65
C GLY A 317 -6.66 -6.26 13.00
N ALA A 318 -5.52 -5.98 13.64
CA ALA A 318 -5.50 -5.00 14.73
C ALA A 318 -5.95 -3.66 14.14
N SER A 319 -7.12 -3.18 14.57
CA SER A 319 -7.49 -1.78 14.38
C SER A 319 -6.57 -0.97 15.29
N THR A 320 -5.42 -0.58 14.76
CA THR A 320 -4.66 0.52 15.34
C THR A 320 -5.46 1.78 15.09
N ALA A 321 -5.72 2.56 16.14
CA ALA A 321 -6.35 3.87 16.05
C ALA A 321 -5.41 4.86 15.35
N VAL A 322 -5.23 4.67 14.04
CA VAL A 322 -4.26 5.41 13.20
C VAL A 322 -4.56 6.89 13.24
N LEU A 323 -5.84 7.25 13.17
CA LEU A 323 -6.28 8.65 13.20
C LEU A 323 -6.06 9.30 14.58
N ALA A 324 -6.09 8.52 15.66
CA ALA A 324 -5.86 9.04 17.02
C ALA A 324 -4.40 9.45 17.27
N GLY A 325 -3.45 8.93 16.47
CA GLY A 325 -2.04 9.32 16.51
C GLY A 325 -1.70 10.55 15.68
N LEU A 326 -2.65 11.07 14.89
CA LEU A 326 -2.46 12.23 14.02
C LEU A 326 -2.92 13.52 14.70
N ASP A 327 -2.39 14.65 14.23
CA ASP A 327 -2.98 15.95 14.57
C ASP A 327 -4.43 16.02 14.06
N GLN A 328 -5.28 16.72 14.80
CA GLN A 328 -6.70 16.79 14.48
C GLN A 328 -6.96 17.36 13.08
N THR A 329 -6.14 18.30 12.60
CA THR A 329 -6.31 18.88 11.26
C THR A 329 -6.05 17.86 10.15
N TRP A 330 -5.07 16.96 10.36
CA TRP A 330 -4.76 15.88 9.44
C TRP A 330 -5.83 14.80 9.46
N ALA A 331 -6.31 14.42 10.64
CA ALA A 331 -7.40 13.44 10.77
C ALA A 331 -8.67 13.94 10.06
N ASP A 332 -9.08 15.19 10.29
CA ASP A 332 -10.25 15.79 9.64
C ASP A 332 -10.06 15.91 8.12
N GLY A 333 -8.84 16.29 7.68
CA GLY A 333 -8.48 16.40 6.27
C GLY A 333 -8.53 15.08 5.52
N LEU A 334 -7.96 14.02 6.10
CA LEU A 334 -8.01 12.66 5.56
C LEU A 334 -9.45 12.13 5.54
N LEU A 335 -10.21 12.27 6.63
CA LEU A 335 -11.62 11.87 6.71
C LEU A 335 -12.50 12.61 5.70
N SER A 336 -12.10 13.81 5.25
CA SER A 336 -12.84 14.53 4.20
C SER A 336 -12.82 13.83 2.84
N HIS A 337 -11.84 12.96 2.61
CA HIS A 337 -11.74 12.11 1.41
C HIS A 337 -12.49 10.80 1.55
N ALA A 338 -12.90 10.40 2.76
CA ALA A 338 -13.74 9.22 2.99
C ALA A 338 -15.06 9.25 2.18
N ARG A 339 -15.51 10.45 1.79
CA ARG A 339 -16.68 10.66 0.91
C ARG A 339 -16.53 10.00 -0.46
N ASP A 340 -15.31 9.98 -1.00
CA ASP A 340 -15.04 9.47 -2.34
C ASP A 340 -15.03 7.92 -2.34
N PHE A 341 -14.82 7.30 -1.18
CA PHE A 341 -14.79 5.84 -1.01
C PHE A 341 -16.18 5.21 -0.89
N CYS A 342 -17.16 5.90 -0.29
CA CYS A 342 -18.53 5.39 -0.15
C CYS A 342 -19.57 6.50 -0.36
N PRO A 343 -19.92 6.81 -1.62
CA PRO A 343 -20.97 7.79 -1.92
C PRO A 343 -22.31 7.53 -1.21
N PRO A 344 -22.80 6.27 -1.08
CA PRO A 344 -24.04 5.99 -0.34
C PRO A 344 -24.02 6.46 1.11
N LEU A 345 -22.88 6.35 1.81
CA LEU A 345 -22.74 6.81 3.20
C LEU A 345 -22.93 8.32 3.34
N PHE A 346 -22.48 9.09 2.35
CA PHE A 346 -22.58 10.55 2.40
C PHE A 346 -24.02 11.04 2.14
N GLU A 347 -24.77 10.34 1.30
CA GLU A 347 -26.22 10.56 1.13
C GLU A 347 -27.01 10.37 2.44
N ILE A 348 -26.55 9.48 3.35
CA ILE A 348 -27.15 9.28 4.67
C ILE A 348 -27.01 10.51 5.56
N MET A 349 -25.84 11.15 5.57
CA MET A 349 -25.63 12.37 6.35
C MET A 349 -26.61 13.47 5.90
N ASN A 350 -26.92 13.51 4.60
CA ASN A 350 -27.94 14.42 4.06
C ASN A 350 -29.36 14.00 4.45
N ALA A 351 -29.68 12.70 4.46
CA ALA A 351 -30.95 12.20 4.96
C ALA A 351 -31.15 12.52 6.47
N ALA A 352 -30.11 12.40 7.29
CA ALA A 352 -30.15 12.78 8.70
C ALA A 352 -30.44 14.29 8.90
N ASN A 353 -29.86 15.15 8.06
CA ASN A 353 -30.17 16.59 8.05
C ASN A 353 -31.64 16.84 7.69
N MET A 354 -32.21 16.06 6.74
CA MET A 354 -33.62 16.14 6.38
C MET A 354 -34.54 15.74 7.55
N ILE A 355 -34.21 14.67 8.28
CA ILE A 355 -34.96 14.24 9.46
C ILE A 355 -34.94 15.33 10.52
N ARG A 356 -33.76 15.90 10.83
CA ARG A 356 -33.66 16.98 11.83
C ARG A 356 -34.58 18.14 11.48
N ARG A 357 -34.58 18.59 10.23
CA ARG A 357 -35.48 19.67 9.78
C ARG A 357 -36.96 19.30 9.94
N VAL A 358 -37.33 18.06 9.62
CA VAL A 358 -38.73 17.60 9.72
C VAL A 358 -39.18 17.55 11.18
N VAL A 359 -38.31 17.05 12.08
CA VAL A 359 -38.57 17.05 13.53
C VAL A 359 -38.68 18.47 14.04
N TRP A 360 -37.72 19.33 13.69
CA TRP A 360 -37.69 20.73 14.12
C TRP A 360 -38.94 21.48 13.64
N ASN A 361 -39.34 21.30 12.38
CA ASN A 361 -40.60 21.88 11.86
C ASN A 361 -41.83 21.33 12.61
N GLY A 362 -41.86 20.04 12.91
CA GLY A 362 -42.95 19.44 13.70
C GLY A 362 -43.03 19.98 15.13
N GLN A 363 -41.87 20.24 15.76
CA GLN A 363 -41.80 20.85 17.08
C GLN A 363 -42.22 22.32 17.07
N VAL A 364 -41.81 23.10 16.05
CA VAL A 364 -42.25 24.49 15.87
C VAL A 364 -43.77 24.56 15.64
N MET A 365 -44.34 23.68 14.81
CA MET A 365 -45.79 23.66 14.53
C MET A 365 -46.65 23.26 15.74
N SER A 366 -46.09 22.48 16.67
CA SER A 366 -46.77 22.05 17.90
C SER A 366 -46.55 23.00 19.08
N ALA A 367 -45.68 24.00 18.92
CA ALA A 367 -45.39 24.98 19.95
C ALA A 367 -46.65 25.79 20.32
N GLY A 368 -46.96 25.86 21.62
CA GLY A 368 -48.13 26.58 22.14
C GLY A 368 -49.50 25.90 21.99
N GLN A 369 -49.60 24.62 21.59
CA GLN A 369 -50.87 23.88 21.49
C GLN A 369 -51.04 22.81 22.58
N GLU A 370 -52.21 22.77 23.26
CA GLU A 370 -52.53 21.79 24.32
C GLU A 370 -53.40 20.62 23.79
N GLY A 371 -53.16 19.38 24.28
CA GLY A 371 -54.00 18.20 23.99
C GLY A 371 -53.29 17.06 23.27
N ASP A 372 -53.89 16.52 22.19
CA ASP A 372 -53.37 15.38 21.38
C ASP A 372 -51.95 15.61 20.81
N PHE A 373 -51.46 16.86 20.83
CA PHE A 373 -50.09 17.26 20.48
C PHE A 373 -49.00 16.77 21.44
N LEU A 374 -49.32 16.46 22.70
CA LEU A 374 -48.36 15.85 23.65
C LEU A 374 -47.89 14.46 23.18
N ARG A 375 -48.78 13.69 22.53
CA ARG A 375 -48.43 12.38 21.97
C ARG A 375 -47.53 12.51 20.73
N LEU A 376 -47.78 13.54 19.92
CA LEU A 376 -46.92 13.87 18.77
C LEU A 376 -45.53 14.33 19.23
N GLN A 377 -45.44 15.13 20.30
CA GLN A 377 -44.15 15.56 20.88
C GLN A 377 -43.31 14.37 21.33
N ALA A 378 -43.89 13.38 22.02
CA ALA A 378 -43.18 12.17 22.42
C ALA A 378 -42.66 11.37 21.21
N ILE A 379 -43.42 11.32 20.11
CA ILE A 379 -42.99 10.67 18.87
C ILE A 379 -41.86 11.46 18.19
N LEU A 380 -41.96 12.80 18.14
CA LEU A 380 -40.92 13.68 17.60
C LEU A 380 -39.61 13.57 18.38
N GLU A 381 -39.69 13.44 19.71
CA GLU A 381 -38.53 13.19 20.58
C GLU A 381 -37.88 11.84 20.25
N GLN A 382 -38.66 10.77 20.12
CA GLN A 382 -38.15 9.46 19.73
C GLN A 382 -37.53 9.45 18.32
N ILE A 383 -38.08 10.22 17.37
CA ILE A 383 -37.49 10.43 16.04
C ILE A 383 -36.15 11.15 16.15
N SER A 384 -36.08 12.20 16.98
CA SER A 384 -34.85 12.96 17.22
C SER A 384 -33.74 12.09 17.82
N GLU A 385 -34.06 11.36 18.90
CA GLU A 385 -33.14 10.47 19.60
C GLU A 385 -32.65 9.34 18.66
N THR A 386 -33.57 8.68 17.95
CA THR A 386 -33.22 7.62 17.00
C THR A 386 -32.39 8.17 15.84
N GLY A 387 -32.71 9.36 15.33
CA GLY A 387 -31.94 10.04 14.29
C GLY A 387 -30.52 10.41 14.74
N ALA A 388 -30.35 10.91 15.97
CA ALA A 388 -29.05 11.22 16.54
C ALA A 388 -28.19 9.95 16.73
N ARG A 389 -28.80 8.87 17.24
CA ARG A 389 -28.13 7.56 17.41
C ARG A 389 -27.74 6.95 16.06
N SER A 390 -28.62 7.01 15.07
CA SER A 390 -28.31 6.64 13.68
C SER A 390 -27.08 7.38 13.18
N ASN A 391 -27.07 8.71 13.27
CA ASN A 391 -25.95 9.53 12.79
C ASN A 391 -24.63 9.22 13.49
N ALA A 392 -24.64 9.00 14.80
CA ALA A 392 -23.45 8.62 15.56
C ALA A 392 -22.87 7.28 15.08
N LEU A 393 -23.72 6.26 14.92
CA LEU A 393 -23.32 4.94 14.43
C LEU A 393 -22.75 4.98 13.00
N PHE A 394 -23.29 5.83 12.12
CA PHE A 394 -22.74 6.02 10.77
C PHE A 394 -21.36 6.67 10.79
N LEU A 395 -21.17 7.73 11.57
CA LEU A 395 -19.87 8.40 11.68
C LEU A 395 -18.79 7.48 12.27
N GLU A 396 -19.14 6.68 13.27
CA GLU A 396 -18.26 5.65 13.82
C GLU A 396 -17.90 4.60 12.76
N SER A 397 -18.89 4.07 12.04
CA SER A 397 -18.65 3.09 10.98
C SER A 397 -17.77 3.62 9.84
N ILE A 398 -17.94 4.90 9.46
CA ILE A 398 -17.09 5.57 8.45
C ILE A 398 -15.65 5.66 8.95
N ARG A 399 -15.47 6.10 10.20
CA ARG A 399 -14.14 6.23 10.80
C ARG A 399 -13.45 4.88 10.86
N ASP A 400 -14.13 3.84 11.33
CA ASP A 400 -13.56 2.50 11.49
C ASP A 400 -13.20 1.87 10.12
N LEU A 401 -14.04 2.06 9.09
CA LEU A 401 -13.73 1.68 7.71
C LEU A 401 -12.46 2.37 7.23
N PHE A 402 -12.41 3.69 7.40
CA PHE A 402 -11.32 4.49 6.89
C PHE A 402 -10.01 4.18 7.63
N GLU A 403 -10.04 3.96 8.94
CA GLU A 403 -8.90 3.45 9.71
C GLU A 403 -8.42 2.09 9.19
N THR A 404 -9.33 1.21 8.81
CA THR A 404 -8.98 -0.09 8.22
C THR A 404 -8.22 0.08 6.91
N VAL A 405 -8.70 0.96 6.02
CA VAL A 405 -8.04 1.26 4.74
C VAL A 405 -6.67 1.89 4.97
N LEU A 406 -6.57 2.91 5.82
CA LEU A 406 -5.31 3.57 6.15
C LEU A 406 -4.28 2.62 6.76
N SER A 407 -4.70 1.77 7.70
CA SER A 407 -3.85 0.74 8.31
C SER A 407 -3.39 -0.31 7.29
N SER A 408 -4.26 -0.66 6.34
CA SER A 408 -3.92 -1.54 5.23
C SER A 408 -2.88 -0.91 4.31
N GLY A 409 -3.07 0.36 3.92
CA GLY A 409 -2.13 1.11 3.08
C GLY A 409 -0.74 1.21 3.70
N LEU A 410 -0.66 1.58 4.99
CA LEU A 410 0.61 1.63 5.74
C LEU A 410 1.37 0.30 5.70
N ARG A 411 0.67 -0.81 6.02
CA ARG A 411 1.25 -2.16 5.98
C ARG A 411 1.68 -2.56 4.57
N ASN A 412 0.87 -2.24 3.56
CA ASN A 412 1.19 -2.53 2.17
C ASN A 412 2.42 -1.76 1.71
N SER A 413 2.54 -0.46 2.03
CA SER A 413 3.70 0.35 1.69
C SER A 413 4.99 -0.16 2.35
N GLU A 414 4.94 -0.52 3.63
CA GLU A 414 6.08 -1.18 4.31
C GLU A 414 6.46 -2.48 3.59
N PHE A 415 5.49 -3.36 3.35
CA PHE A 415 5.72 -4.64 2.69
C PHE A 415 6.36 -4.45 1.31
N VAL A 416 5.79 -3.62 0.44
CA VAL A 416 6.30 -3.35 -0.90
C VAL A 416 7.72 -2.76 -0.85
N SER A 417 7.99 -1.79 0.04
CA SER A 417 9.33 -1.22 0.18
C SER A 417 10.36 -2.27 0.61
N HIS A 418 9.96 -3.21 1.46
CA HIS A 418 10.83 -4.30 1.90
C HIS A 418 11.15 -5.28 0.77
N LEU A 419 10.15 -5.64 -0.06
CA LEU A 419 10.38 -6.47 -1.25
C LEU A 419 11.40 -5.84 -2.20
N LEU A 420 11.32 -4.52 -2.40
CA LEU A 420 12.21 -3.78 -3.28
C LEU A 420 13.66 -3.81 -2.79
N VAL A 421 13.88 -3.64 -1.48
CA VAL A 421 15.22 -3.79 -0.88
C VAL A 421 15.75 -5.21 -1.07
N ASP A 422 14.91 -6.21 -0.85
CA ASP A 422 15.28 -7.62 -0.99
C ASP A 422 15.74 -7.95 -2.43
N LEU A 423 15.02 -7.44 -3.43
CA LEU A 423 15.40 -7.59 -4.83
C LEU A 423 16.72 -6.88 -5.15
N ALA A 424 16.88 -5.65 -4.64
CA ALA A 424 18.10 -4.88 -4.84
C ALA A 424 19.32 -5.59 -4.20
N ASP A 425 19.26 -5.93 -2.92
CA ASP A 425 20.40 -6.52 -2.20
C ASP A 425 20.86 -7.85 -2.81
N ARG A 426 19.92 -8.69 -3.26
CA ARG A 426 20.24 -9.94 -3.97
C ARG A 426 20.92 -9.68 -5.31
N ASN A 427 20.40 -8.74 -6.09
CA ASN A 427 20.98 -8.42 -7.40
C ASN A 427 22.41 -7.86 -7.25
N LEU A 428 22.63 -6.97 -6.27
CA LEU A 428 23.94 -6.36 -6.03
C LEU A 428 24.95 -7.37 -5.44
N TYR A 429 24.50 -8.31 -4.61
CA TYR A 429 25.33 -9.43 -4.11
C TYR A 429 25.95 -10.23 -5.26
N GLU A 430 25.18 -10.56 -6.28
CA GLU A 430 25.64 -11.38 -7.40
C GLU A 430 26.70 -10.65 -8.25
N ARG A 431 26.62 -9.31 -8.35
CA ARG A 431 27.66 -8.51 -9.03
C ARG A 431 28.99 -8.60 -8.29
N VAL A 432 28.95 -8.59 -6.96
CA VAL A 432 30.15 -8.78 -6.13
C VAL A 432 30.74 -10.19 -6.33
N ALA A 433 29.92 -11.24 -6.45
CA ALA A 433 30.39 -12.58 -6.76
C ALA A 433 31.08 -12.65 -8.14
N ASP A 434 30.44 -12.07 -9.14
CA ASP A 434 30.91 -12.05 -10.53
C ASP A 434 32.29 -11.40 -10.70
N CYS A 435 32.48 -10.17 -10.20
CA CYS A 435 33.77 -9.49 -10.40
C CYS A 435 34.93 -10.26 -9.74
N ARG A 436 34.70 -10.80 -8.53
CA ARG A 436 35.71 -11.59 -7.80
C ARG A 436 36.02 -12.89 -8.49
N TRP A 437 35.03 -13.57 -9.05
CA TRP A 437 35.25 -14.83 -9.76
C TRP A 437 35.96 -14.62 -11.09
N TRP A 438 35.53 -13.64 -11.89
CA TRP A 438 36.13 -13.38 -13.20
C TRP A 438 37.56 -12.88 -13.10
N ALA A 439 37.91 -12.15 -12.03
CA ALA A 439 39.29 -11.77 -11.74
C ALA A 439 40.24 -12.98 -11.55
N LEU A 440 39.71 -14.16 -11.20
CA LEU A 440 40.45 -15.41 -11.03
C LEU A 440 40.55 -16.24 -12.32
N SER A 441 40.00 -15.76 -13.43
CA SER A 441 40.12 -16.44 -14.72
C SER A 441 41.59 -16.64 -15.12
N PRO A 442 42.07 -17.89 -15.31
CA PRO A 442 43.45 -18.14 -15.71
C PRO A 442 43.85 -17.40 -16.99
N ALA A 443 42.91 -17.32 -17.94
CA ALA A 443 43.11 -16.62 -19.20
C ALA A 443 43.30 -15.12 -18.99
N LEU A 444 42.45 -14.48 -18.17
CA LEU A 444 42.58 -13.04 -17.91
C LEU A 444 43.86 -12.72 -17.13
N ARG A 445 44.20 -13.52 -16.10
CA ARG A 445 45.45 -13.35 -15.34
C ARG A 445 46.69 -13.42 -16.24
N ALA A 446 46.77 -14.44 -17.09
CA ALA A 446 47.89 -14.64 -18.00
C ALA A 446 47.98 -13.51 -19.05
N LEU A 447 46.86 -13.10 -19.63
CA LEU A 447 46.81 -12.02 -20.62
C LEU A 447 47.19 -10.66 -19.99
N THR A 448 46.74 -10.38 -18.77
CA THR A 448 47.04 -9.11 -18.08
C THR A 448 48.50 -9.02 -17.67
N ALA A 449 49.09 -10.10 -17.13
CA ALA A 449 50.50 -10.16 -16.77
C ALA A 449 51.45 -10.21 -17.98
N GLY A 450 50.97 -10.77 -19.10
CA GLY A 450 51.77 -11.01 -20.30
C GLY A 450 51.98 -9.78 -21.21
N ALA A 451 53.00 -9.92 -22.07
CA ALA A 451 53.33 -8.97 -23.13
C ALA A 451 52.81 -9.41 -24.52
N ASP A 452 51.79 -10.28 -24.57
CA ASP A 452 51.17 -10.76 -25.81
C ASP A 452 50.60 -9.58 -26.62
N PRO A 453 51.05 -9.34 -27.88
CA PRO A 453 50.56 -8.25 -28.72
C PRO A 453 49.06 -8.34 -29.01
N ASP A 454 48.50 -9.56 -29.03
CA ASP A 454 47.08 -9.81 -29.34
C ASP A 454 46.21 -9.90 -28.07
N LYS A 455 46.76 -9.53 -26.90
CA LYS A 455 46.07 -9.71 -25.62
C LYS A 455 44.73 -9.00 -25.54
N ALA A 456 44.62 -7.79 -26.10
CA ALA A 456 43.39 -7.00 -26.11
C ALA A 456 42.26 -7.76 -26.83
N ALA A 457 42.48 -8.17 -28.09
CA ALA A 457 41.49 -8.90 -28.88
C ALA A 457 41.09 -10.26 -28.29
N ARG A 458 41.99 -10.90 -27.52
CA ARG A 458 41.67 -12.13 -26.79
C ARG A 458 40.82 -11.85 -25.55
N MET A 459 41.17 -10.84 -24.77
CA MET A 459 40.38 -10.40 -23.62
C MET A 459 38.98 -9.95 -24.08
N GLU A 460 38.88 -9.13 -25.12
CA GLU A 460 37.59 -8.64 -25.66
C GLU A 460 36.65 -9.80 -26.02
N ARG A 461 37.14 -10.87 -26.66
CA ARG A 461 36.33 -12.06 -26.96
C ARG A 461 35.81 -12.76 -25.69
N ILE A 462 36.65 -12.89 -24.66
CA ILE A 462 36.24 -13.46 -23.38
C ILE A 462 35.16 -12.58 -22.73
N LEU A 463 35.41 -11.27 -22.65
CA LEU A 463 34.50 -10.31 -22.02
C LEU A 463 33.17 -10.20 -22.78
N ALA A 464 33.20 -10.20 -24.12
CA ALA A 464 31.99 -10.19 -24.95
C ALA A 464 31.16 -11.48 -24.76
N HIS A 465 31.81 -12.64 -24.64
CA HIS A 465 31.12 -13.88 -24.32
C HIS A 465 30.45 -13.84 -22.95
N ILE A 466 31.18 -13.39 -21.92
CA ILE A 466 30.62 -13.21 -20.56
C ILE A 466 29.42 -12.27 -20.61
N ASN A 467 29.57 -11.08 -21.20
CA ASN A 467 28.49 -10.10 -21.25
C ASN A 467 27.27 -10.59 -22.07
N SER A 468 27.44 -11.51 -23.02
CA SER A 468 26.31 -12.10 -23.75
C SER A 468 25.47 -13.06 -22.89
N LEU A 469 26.06 -13.63 -21.83
CA LEU A 469 25.36 -14.49 -20.88
C LEU A 469 24.72 -13.70 -19.73
N TYR A 470 25.30 -12.55 -19.37
CA TYR A 470 24.85 -11.69 -18.28
C TYR A 470 24.38 -10.34 -18.84
N THR A 471 23.08 -10.20 -19.09
CA THR A 471 22.49 -8.99 -19.70
C THR A 471 22.37 -7.80 -18.76
N VAL A 472 22.56 -8.00 -17.46
CA VAL A 472 22.55 -6.96 -16.42
C VAL A 472 23.75 -6.00 -16.48
N TYR A 473 24.75 -6.31 -17.30
CA TYR A 473 25.94 -5.48 -17.49
C TYR A 473 25.90 -4.69 -18.78
N SER A 474 26.18 -3.39 -18.69
CA SER A 474 26.31 -2.54 -19.86
C SER A 474 27.64 -2.78 -20.59
N THR A 475 28.73 -2.92 -19.82
CA THR A 475 30.07 -3.27 -20.30
C THR A 475 30.92 -3.85 -19.16
N ILE A 476 31.96 -4.60 -19.53
CA ILE A 476 32.97 -5.15 -18.63
C ILE A 476 34.32 -4.70 -19.15
N VAL A 477 35.21 -4.22 -18.28
CA VAL A 477 36.55 -3.75 -18.64
C VAL A 477 37.63 -4.47 -17.86
N VAL A 478 38.77 -4.70 -18.48
CA VAL A 478 40.01 -5.15 -17.83
C VAL A 478 41.05 -4.06 -17.99
N TYR A 479 41.77 -3.72 -16.92
CA TYR A 479 42.77 -2.66 -16.89
C TYR A 479 44.08 -3.12 -16.25
N ASP A 480 45.20 -2.47 -16.59
CA ASP A 480 46.52 -2.73 -16.02
C ASP A 480 46.70 -2.12 -14.61
N ALA A 481 47.84 -2.38 -13.98
CA ALA A 481 48.16 -1.84 -12.65
C ALA A 481 48.31 -0.30 -12.60
N GLN A 482 48.28 0.38 -13.76
CA GLN A 482 48.25 1.84 -13.87
C GLN A 482 46.84 2.35 -14.21
N GLY A 483 45.83 1.48 -14.23
CA GLY A 483 44.44 1.82 -14.51
C GLY A 483 44.11 2.01 -16.00
N ARG A 484 45.04 1.74 -16.92
CA ARG A 484 44.76 1.82 -18.36
C ARG A 484 43.93 0.63 -18.80
N ILE A 485 42.83 0.91 -19.48
CA ILE A 485 41.92 -0.13 -19.97
C ILE A 485 42.61 -0.86 -21.12
N LEU A 486 42.74 -2.19 -20.96
CA LEU A 486 43.37 -3.09 -21.91
C LEU A 486 42.36 -3.69 -22.90
N ALA A 487 41.12 -3.88 -22.46
CA ALA A 487 40.04 -4.50 -23.24
C ALA A 487 38.67 -4.23 -22.60
N SER A 488 37.62 -4.36 -23.40
CA SER A 488 36.23 -4.28 -22.94
C SER A 488 35.32 -5.29 -23.63
N SER A 489 34.17 -5.61 -23.02
CA SER A 489 33.14 -6.46 -23.64
C SER A 489 32.39 -5.74 -24.77
N ARG A 490 32.26 -4.42 -24.67
CA ARG A 490 31.64 -3.51 -25.65
C ARG A 490 32.45 -2.22 -25.70
N GLY A 491 32.37 -1.47 -26.81
CA GLY A 491 33.09 -0.20 -26.94
C GLY A 491 32.85 0.74 -25.74
N HIS A 492 33.89 1.47 -25.33
CA HIS A 492 33.86 2.38 -24.18
C HIS A 492 34.41 3.76 -24.57
N ALA A 493 34.08 4.79 -23.78
CA ALA A 493 34.49 6.16 -24.05
C ALA A 493 35.72 6.63 -23.24
N ALA A 494 36.27 5.80 -22.35
CA ALA A 494 37.34 6.17 -21.42
C ALA A 494 38.58 5.30 -21.58
N ASP A 495 39.79 5.87 -21.61
CA ASP A 495 41.02 5.10 -21.74
C ASP A 495 41.56 4.55 -20.41
N THR A 496 41.08 5.07 -19.29
CA THR A 496 41.52 4.73 -17.93
C THR A 496 40.32 4.62 -16.98
N ILE A 497 40.50 3.88 -15.88
CA ILE A 497 39.57 3.89 -14.75
C ILE A 497 39.87 5.06 -13.80
N ASP A 498 38.91 5.37 -12.92
CA ASP A 498 39.08 6.39 -11.88
C ASP A 498 40.25 6.08 -10.93
N ASP A 499 41.04 7.12 -10.60
CA ASP A 499 42.25 6.99 -9.77
C ASP A 499 41.94 6.54 -8.34
N ALA A 500 40.82 6.97 -7.75
CA ALA A 500 40.43 6.57 -6.40
C ALA A 500 39.99 5.09 -6.39
N ALA A 501 39.25 4.67 -7.41
CA ALA A 501 38.91 3.26 -7.60
C ALA A 501 40.18 2.41 -7.79
N LEU A 502 41.12 2.83 -8.63
CA LEU A 502 42.40 2.15 -8.84
C LEU A 502 43.17 1.98 -7.52
N ALA A 503 43.31 3.06 -6.73
CA ALA A 503 44.00 3.01 -5.46
C ALA A 503 43.37 2.01 -4.48
N ARG A 504 42.03 1.94 -4.45
CA ARG A 504 41.29 0.96 -3.63
C ARG A 504 41.51 -0.47 -4.11
N VAL A 505 41.51 -0.71 -5.42
CA VAL A 505 41.72 -2.05 -6.01
C VAL A 505 43.14 -2.54 -5.75
N MET A 506 44.15 -1.67 -5.88
CA MET A 506 45.54 -2.02 -5.61
C MET A 506 45.82 -2.28 -4.11
N ALA A 507 44.92 -1.88 -3.22
CA ALA A 507 45.01 -2.13 -1.78
C ALA A 507 44.33 -3.43 -1.33
N LEU A 508 43.63 -4.15 -2.22
CA LEU A 508 42.94 -5.39 -1.87
C LEU A 508 43.92 -6.51 -1.48
N ARG A 509 43.64 -7.23 -0.41
CA ARG A 509 44.58 -8.19 0.20
C ARG A 509 44.33 -9.64 -0.18
N SER A 510 43.13 -9.97 -0.61
CA SER A 510 42.74 -11.34 -1.00
C SER A 510 41.88 -11.34 -2.27
N ASP A 511 41.48 -12.53 -2.71
CA ASP A 511 40.53 -12.76 -3.81
C ASP A 511 39.06 -12.69 -3.37
N GLN A 512 38.81 -12.48 -2.08
CA GLN A 512 37.46 -12.32 -1.51
C GLN A 512 37.05 -10.86 -1.38
N GLU A 513 38.03 -9.95 -1.33
CA GLU A 513 37.80 -8.52 -1.23
C GLU A 513 37.49 -7.90 -2.61
N TYR A 514 36.74 -6.82 -2.58
CA TYR A 514 36.26 -6.10 -3.76
C TYR A 514 36.11 -4.61 -3.43
N HIS A 515 35.93 -3.80 -4.46
CA HIS A 515 35.59 -2.38 -4.32
C HIS A 515 34.40 -2.05 -5.20
N VAL A 516 33.42 -1.32 -4.67
CA VAL A 516 32.30 -0.77 -5.45
C VAL A 516 32.46 0.75 -5.50
N SER A 517 32.34 1.32 -6.69
CA SER A 517 32.33 2.77 -6.86
C SER A 517 31.09 3.38 -6.19
N PRO A 518 31.12 4.67 -5.79
CA PRO A 518 29.89 5.39 -5.46
C PRO A 518 28.94 5.44 -6.67
N PHE A 519 27.66 5.71 -6.41
CA PHE A 519 26.65 5.88 -7.47
C PHE A 519 26.78 7.24 -8.15
N GLU A 520 27.69 7.33 -9.12
CA GLU A 520 28.07 8.58 -9.77
C GLU A 520 28.18 8.44 -11.29
N ALA A 521 28.14 9.58 -11.98
CA ALA A 521 28.25 9.64 -13.43
C ALA A 521 29.59 9.06 -13.89
N SER A 522 29.54 8.02 -14.74
CA SER A 522 30.75 7.37 -15.23
C SER A 522 30.87 7.47 -16.76
N PRO A 523 32.05 7.85 -17.29
CA PRO A 523 32.36 7.75 -18.71
C PRO A 523 32.19 6.33 -19.29
N LEU A 524 32.39 5.29 -18.45
CA LEU A 524 32.20 3.89 -18.84
C LEU A 524 30.72 3.51 -19.01
N TYR A 525 29.80 4.38 -18.59
CA TYR A 525 28.35 4.21 -18.73
C TYR A 525 27.69 5.42 -19.45
N GLY A 526 28.44 6.04 -20.37
CA GLY A 526 27.92 7.15 -21.18
C GLY A 526 27.62 8.42 -20.39
N GLY A 527 28.31 8.64 -19.27
CA GLY A 527 28.12 9.81 -18.39
C GLY A 527 26.89 9.71 -17.49
N ARG A 528 26.20 8.56 -17.45
CA ARG A 528 25.06 8.33 -16.54
C ARG A 528 25.55 7.76 -15.19
N PRO A 529 24.80 7.98 -14.09
CA PRO A 529 25.11 7.38 -12.81
C PRO A 529 25.01 5.86 -12.81
N THR A 530 25.99 5.17 -12.20
CA THR A 530 25.94 3.72 -12.00
C THR A 530 26.90 3.26 -10.89
N TYR A 531 26.81 1.99 -10.52
CA TYR A 531 27.81 1.27 -9.74
C TYR A 531 28.78 0.52 -10.67
N ILE A 532 30.07 0.61 -10.35
CA ILE A 532 31.12 -0.22 -10.98
C ILE A 532 31.74 -1.07 -9.89
N TYR A 533 31.72 -2.39 -10.10
CA TYR A 533 32.32 -3.33 -9.16
C TYR A 533 33.68 -3.75 -9.68
N HIS A 534 34.66 -3.67 -8.80
CA HIS A 534 36.05 -3.93 -9.10
C HIS A 534 36.61 -5.07 -8.25
N ALA A 535 37.45 -5.88 -8.88
CA ALA A 535 38.28 -6.88 -8.22
C ALA A 535 39.69 -6.88 -8.82
N ALA A 536 40.67 -7.23 -7.99
CA ALA A 536 42.07 -7.25 -8.39
C ALA A 536 42.40 -8.51 -9.21
N ILE A 537 43.03 -8.32 -10.38
CA ILE A 537 43.62 -9.41 -11.15
C ILE A 537 45.05 -9.59 -10.66
N ARG A 538 45.35 -10.80 -10.15
CA ARG A 538 46.65 -11.16 -9.56
C ARG A 538 47.50 -11.95 -10.55
N ASP A 539 48.82 -11.80 -10.42
CA ASP A 539 49.81 -12.50 -11.25
C ASP A 539 49.57 -14.02 -11.19
N PRO A 540 49.56 -14.77 -12.32
CA PRO A 540 49.32 -16.21 -12.33
C PRO A 540 50.21 -17.01 -11.36
N ASP A 541 51.44 -16.56 -11.15
CA ASP A 541 52.46 -17.28 -10.37
C ASP A 541 52.63 -16.71 -8.95
N ASP A 542 52.05 -15.54 -8.65
CA ASP A 542 52.14 -14.87 -7.35
C ASP A 542 50.83 -14.17 -6.99
N ASP A 543 50.00 -14.83 -6.17
CA ASP A 543 48.73 -14.28 -5.69
C ASP A 543 48.91 -13.00 -4.84
N ALA A 544 50.10 -12.71 -4.29
CA ALA A 544 50.33 -11.46 -3.57
C ALA A 544 50.46 -10.25 -4.51
N LYS A 545 50.84 -10.47 -5.78
CA LYS A 545 51.12 -9.43 -6.75
C LYS A 545 49.89 -9.11 -7.59
N ILE A 546 49.42 -7.87 -7.53
CA ILE A 546 48.34 -7.37 -8.40
C ILE A 546 48.95 -6.89 -9.72
N VAL A 547 48.43 -7.38 -10.84
CA VAL A 547 48.88 -7.01 -12.21
C VAL A 547 47.88 -6.09 -12.93
N GLY A 548 46.70 -5.91 -12.35
CA GLY A 548 45.64 -5.06 -12.88
C GLY A 548 44.32 -5.32 -12.16
N GLY A 549 43.21 -5.03 -12.83
CA GLY A 549 41.89 -5.31 -12.29
C GLY A 549 40.83 -5.50 -13.35
N ILE A 550 39.68 -5.99 -12.90
CA ILE A 550 38.45 -6.03 -13.69
C ILE A 550 37.47 -5.00 -13.12
N GLY A 551 36.67 -4.39 -13.99
CA GLY A 551 35.58 -3.48 -13.65
C GLY A 551 34.32 -3.90 -14.39
N ILE A 552 33.27 -4.28 -13.67
CA ILE A 552 31.97 -4.63 -14.26
C ILE A 552 31.03 -3.44 -14.08
N VAL A 553 30.50 -2.92 -15.18
CA VAL A 553 29.65 -1.72 -15.19
C VAL A 553 28.20 -2.18 -15.18
N PHE A 554 27.52 -1.92 -14.07
CA PHE A 554 26.13 -2.32 -13.88
C PHE A 554 25.19 -1.47 -14.74
N ASP A 555 24.19 -2.07 -15.38
CA ASP A 555 23.18 -1.31 -16.14
C ASP A 555 22.09 -0.76 -15.20
N ALA A 556 22.50 0.13 -14.30
CA ALA A 556 21.67 0.60 -13.18
C ALA A 556 20.33 1.23 -13.65
N ALA A 557 20.31 1.92 -14.79
CA ALA A 557 19.08 2.56 -15.27
C ALA A 557 18.02 1.53 -15.68
N VAL A 558 18.43 0.44 -16.32
CA VAL A 558 17.51 -0.63 -16.77
C VAL A 558 17.13 -1.52 -15.60
N GLU A 559 18.11 -2.00 -14.84
CA GLU A 559 17.88 -3.01 -13.81
C GLU A 559 17.14 -2.46 -12.59
N LEU A 560 17.52 -1.27 -12.10
CA LEU A 560 16.80 -0.68 -10.95
C LEU A 560 15.36 -0.34 -11.31
N LEU A 561 15.10 0.17 -12.52
CA LEU A 561 13.74 0.48 -12.95
C LEU A 561 12.89 -0.78 -13.12
N ALA A 562 13.46 -1.86 -13.68
CA ALA A 562 12.80 -3.15 -13.81
C ALA A 562 12.47 -3.79 -12.44
N MET A 563 13.29 -3.54 -11.41
CA MET A 563 12.96 -3.93 -10.03
C MET A 563 11.76 -3.15 -9.49
N LEU A 564 11.76 -1.82 -9.63
CA LEU A 564 10.65 -0.97 -9.18
C LEU A 564 9.33 -1.36 -9.86
N GLN A 565 9.33 -1.44 -11.19
CA GLN A 565 8.13 -1.79 -11.98
C GLN A 565 7.66 -3.21 -11.74
N GLY A 566 8.58 -4.16 -11.58
CA GLY A 566 8.25 -5.57 -11.36
C GLY A 566 7.47 -5.83 -10.06
N VAL A 567 7.68 -5.02 -9.01
CA VAL A 567 6.93 -5.15 -7.75
C VAL A 567 5.59 -4.42 -7.80
N LEU A 568 5.51 -3.27 -8.49
CA LEU A 568 4.25 -2.54 -8.64
C LEU A 568 3.27 -3.28 -9.57
N GLY A 569 3.76 -4.06 -10.53
CA GLY A 569 2.96 -4.79 -11.52
C GLY A 569 2.21 -3.88 -12.51
N ASP A 570 1.29 -4.44 -13.29
CA ASP A 570 0.36 -3.69 -14.19
C ASP A 570 -0.70 -2.88 -13.42
N SER A 571 -0.44 -2.55 -12.16
CA SER A 571 -1.34 -1.82 -11.28
C SER A 571 -1.38 -0.33 -11.63
N ASP A 572 -1.75 -0.01 -12.89
CA ASP A 572 -2.19 1.33 -13.33
C ASP A 572 -3.36 1.88 -12.49
N ALA A 573 -3.95 1.05 -11.62
CA ALA A 573 -5.08 1.37 -10.76
C ALA A 573 -4.73 2.05 -9.42
N GLY A 574 -3.46 2.08 -8.99
CA GLY A 574 -3.11 2.43 -7.59
C GLY A 574 -2.42 3.77 -7.35
N GLY A 575 -1.91 4.46 -8.37
CA GLY A 575 -1.19 5.74 -8.18
C GLY A 575 0.08 5.64 -7.32
N MET A 576 0.55 4.43 -7.01
CA MET A 576 1.72 4.17 -6.17
C MET A 576 3.00 4.40 -6.97
N GLN A 577 3.90 5.21 -6.43
CA GLN A 577 5.20 5.52 -6.99
C GLN A 577 6.27 4.85 -6.15
N ALA A 578 7.34 4.37 -6.78
CA ALA A 578 8.45 3.72 -6.10
C ALA A 578 9.79 4.37 -6.48
N TYR A 579 10.70 4.36 -5.52
CA TYR A 579 11.98 5.03 -5.59
C TYR A 579 13.06 4.17 -4.91
N PHE A 580 14.26 4.20 -5.46
CA PHE A 580 15.47 3.91 -4.69
C PHE A 580 16.17 5.23 -4.42
N VAL A 581 16.51 5.49 -3.16
CA VAL A 581 17.22 6.70 -2.73
C VAL A 581 18.45 6.34 -1.90
N ASP A 582 19.43 7.25 -1.82
CA ASP A 582 20.50 7.14 -0.84
C ASP A 582 20.06 7.65 0.55
N ARG A 583 20.98 7.61 1.53
CA ARG A 583 20.73 8.08 2.90
C ARG A 583 20.47 9.58 3.02
N ASP A 584 20.79 10.36 2.00
CA ASP A 584 20.53 11.80 1.93
C ASP A 584 19.24 12.12 1.17
N GLY A 585 18.48 11.09 0.75
CA GLY A 585 17.23 11.23 0.00
C GLY A 585 17.43 11.53 -1.49
N LYS A 586 18.64 11.39 -2.02
CA LYS A 586 18.91 11.57 -3.45
C LYS A 586 18.43 10.36 -4.22
N VAL A 587 17.66 10.61 -5.27
CA VAL A 587 17.05 9.59 -6.12
C VAL A 587 18.12 8.87 -6.94
N LEU A 588 18.20 7.56 -6.75
CA LEU A 588 19.04 6.62 -7.52
C LEU A 588 18.24 6.04 -8.71
N CYS A 589 16.94 5.80 -8.50
CA CYS A 589 15.99 5.35 -9.51
C CYS A 589 14.56 5.75 -9.10
N SER A 590 13.68 5.97 -10.07
CA SER A 590 12.30 6.44 -9.85
C SER A 590 11.37 5.88 -10.91
N THR A 591 10.15 5.51 -10.51
CA THR A 591 9.04 5.26 -11.45
C THR A 591 8.30 6.54 -11.86
N ASP A 592 8.53 7.65 -11.16
CA ASP A 592 8.02 8.97 -11.51
C ASP A 592 9.04 9.74 -12.36
N ALA A 593 8.67 10.01 -13.61
CA ALA A 593 9.49 10.77 -14.55
C ALA A 593 9.72 12.23 -14.12
N SER A 594 8.88 12.79 -13.23
CA SER A 594 9.04 14.14 -12.69
C SER A 594 10.21 14.24 -11.68
N ARG A 595 10.64 13.09 -11.13
CA ARG A 595 11.74 12.97 -10.17
C ARG A 595 12.88 12.13 -10.77
N PRO A 596 13.68 12.71 -11.67
CA PRO A 596 14.77 11.99 -12.32
C PRO A 596 15.90 11.67 -11.33
N VAL A 597 16.76 10.74 -11.74
CA VAL A 597 17.99 10.36 -11.00
C VAL A 597 18.81 11.60 -10.65
N GLY A 598 19.25 11.68 -9.40
CA GLY A 598 20.03 12.79 -8.85
C GLY A 598 19.21 13.91 -8.22
N SER A 599 17.88 13.95 -8.42
CA SER A 599 16.99 14.83 -7.67
C SER A 599 16.88 14.41 -6.19
N VAL A 600 16.37 15.28 -5.32
CA VAL A 600 16.17 14.98 -3.89
C VAL A 600 14.69 14.76 -3.62
N LEU A 601 14.36 13.61 -3.03
CA LEU A 601 13.02 13.27 -2.58
C LEU A 601 12.84 13.76 -1.13
N ALA A 602 11.88 14.65 -0.92
CA ALA A 602 11.57 15.16 0.42
C ALA A 602 10.88 14.06 1.23
N LEU A 603 11.55 13.56 2.27
CA LEU A 603 11.07 12.49 3.16
C LEU A 603 11.23 12.90 4.62
N ASP A 604 10.51 12.23 5.51
CA ASP A 604 10.79 12.30 6.95
C ASP A 604 12.24 11.85 7.20
N PRO A 605 13.10 12.67 7.85
CA PRO A 605 14.46 12.27 8.20
C PRO A 605 14.54 10.93 8.93
N ALA A 606 13.50 10.56 9.69
CA ALA A 606 13.45 9.29 10.39
C ALA A 606 13.29 8.07 9.45
N MET A 607 12.78 8.26 8.23
CA MET A 607 12.75 7.22 7.18
C MET A 607 14.11 7.04 6.51
N LEU A 608 14.94 8.09 6.46
CA LEU A 608 16.31 8.01 5.93
C LEU A 608 17.31 7.46 6.95
N ALA A 609 17.02 7.67 8.25
CA ALA A 609 17.83 7.23 9.37
C ALA A 609 17.57 5.78 9.84
N LEU A 610 16.82 4.98 9.08
CA LEU A 610 16.53 3.58 9.41
C LEU A 610 17.81 2.73 9.52
N GLU A 611 17.87 1.83 10.50
CA GLU A 611 18.93 0.81 10.53
C GLU A 611 18.72 -0.20 9.38
N GLY A 612 19.77 -0.92 9.00
CA GLY A 612 19.67 -1.88 7.90
C GLY A 612 18.62 -2.95 8.21
N GLY A 613 17.59 -3.03 7.37
CA GLY A 613 16.52 -4.03 7.45
C GLY A 613 15.28 -3.54 8.19
N ASP A 614 15.37 -2.36 8.80
CA ASP A 614 14.21 -1.72 9.39
C ASP A 614 13.33 -1.11 8.29
N SER A 615 12.03 -1.22 8.52
CA SER A 615 10.97 -0.61 7.72
C SER A 615 10.17 0.37 8.55
N ARG A 616 9.64 1.41 7.88
CA ARG A 616 8.75 2.38 8.48
C ARG A 616 7.75 2.90 7.46
N SER A 617 6.48 2.95 7.84
CA SER A 617 5.44 3.67 7.12
C SER A 617 4.92 4.87 7.91
N GLY A 618 4.34 5.83 7.19
CA GLY A 618 3.71 7.00 7.79
C GLY A 618 2.96 7.86 6.78
N PHE A 619 2.25 8.84 7.29
CA PHE A 619 1.58 9.85 6.46
C PHE A 619 2.52 11.01 6.18
N MET A 620 2.44 11.55 4.97
CA MET A 620 3.16 12.75 4.59
C MET A 620 2.36 13.59 3.60
N ALA A 621 2.79 14.83 3.44
CA ALA A 621 2.32 15.71 2.38
C ALA A 621 3.24 15.49 1.17
N HIS A 622 2.68 15.10 0.04
CA HIS A 622 3.41 14.87 -1.20
C HIS A 622 2.71 15.61 -2.34
N ASP A 623 3.40 16.59 -2.94
CA ASP A 623 2.90 17.38 -4.08
C ASP A 623 1.48 17.95 -3.91
N GLY A 624 1.20 18.47 -2.71
CA GLY A 624 -0.11 19.04 -2.37
C GLY A 624 -1.20 18.01 -2.09
N GLN A 625 -0.82 16.74 -1.90
CA GLN A 625 -1.72 15.63 -1.57
C GLN A 625 -1.34 14.99 -0.22
N TYR A 626 -2.33 14.43 0.47
CA TYR A 626 -2.11 13.45 1.51
C TYR A 626 -1.56 12.18 0.86
N ALA A 627 -0.51 11.62 1.43
CA ALA A 627 0.08 10.38 0.94
C ALA A 627 0.49 9.47 2.10
N ILE A 628 0.51 8.17 1.82
CA ILE A 628 1.18 7.16 2.63
C ILE A 628 2.55 6.93 2.01
N ALA A 629 3.60 7.00 2.84
CA ALA A 629 4.94 6.61 2.44
C ALA A 629 5.39 5.40 3.26
N GLY A 630 6.01 4.44 2.59
CA GLY A 630 6.72 3.32 3.20
C GLY A 630 8.18 3.36 2.80
N ALA A 631 9.09 3.15 3.75
CA ALA A 631 10.53 3.13 3.52
C ALA A 631 11.16 1.90 4.18
N THR A 632 12.12 1.28 3.50
CA THR A 632 12.96 0.21 4.07
C THR A 632 14.41 0.45 3.70
N ALA A 633 15.33 0.29 4.65
CA ALA A 633 16.76 0.42 4.40
C ALA A 633 17.41 -0.93 4.07
N SER A 634 18.31 -0.93 3.08
CA SER A 634 19.15 -2.07 2.70
C SER A 634 19.91 -2.64 3.89
N HIS A 635 19.87 -3.98 4.00
CA HIS A 635 20.53 -4.75 5.06
C HIS A 635 21.56 -5.74 4.51
N GLY A 636 21.69 -5.81 3.20
CA GLY A 636 22.56 -6.74 2.52
C GLY A 636 21.95 -8.12 2.32
N TYR A 637 22.69 -9.01 1.68
CA TYR A 637 22.24 -10.36 1.38
C TYR A 637 23.43 -11.31 1.48
N ARG A 638 23.33 -12.29 2.39
CA ARG A 638 24.43 -13.23 2.71
C ARG A 638 25.70 -12.50 3.13
N GLU A 639 26.79 -12.60 2.39
CA GLU A 639 28.06 -11.93 2.68
C GLU A 639 28.12 -10.47 2.18
N PHE A 640 27.12 -10.01 1.43
CA PHE A 640 27.00 -8.62 0.99
C PHE A 640 26.41 -7.76 2.13
N THR A 641 27.08 -6.65 2.48
CA THR A 641 26.76 -5.81 3.65
C THR A 641 25.78 -4.67 3.38
N GLY A 642 25.13 -4.66 2.21
CA GLY A 642 24.17 -3.63 1.81
C GLY A 642 24.80 -2.43 1.10
N ALA A 643 24.02 -1.75 0.25
CA ALA A 643 24.48 -0.64 -0.59
C ALA A 643 24.20 0.75 0.01
N GLY A 644 23.66 0.83 1.23
CA GLY A 644 23.21 2.10 1.81
C GLY A 644 21.98 2.70 1.12
N VAL A 645 21.29 1.92 0.30
CA VAL A 645 20.07 2.29 -0.42
C VAL A 645 18.86 2.19 0.51
N VAL A 646 17.90 3.08 0.33
CA VAL A 646 16.56 3.02 0.94
C VAL A 646 15.54 2.89 -0.19
N ALA A 647 14.70 1.85 -0.15
CA ALA A 647 13.56 1.76 -1.03
C ALA A 647 12.40 2.52 -0.43
N VAL A 648 11.74 3.35 -1.23
CA VAL A 648 10.63 4.20 -0.79
C VAL A 648 9.47 4.03 -1.74
N VAL A 649 8.28 3.88 -1.19
CA VAL A 649 7.03 3.86 -1.96
C VAL A 649 6.07 4.89 -1.42
N ILE A 650 5.34 5.55 -2.32
CA ILE A 650 4.41 6.62 -2.01
C ILE A 650 3.08 6.35 -2.71
N GLU A 651 2.01 6.30 -1.95
CA GLU A 651 0.63 6.16 -2.44
C GLU A 651 -0.16 7.42 -2.06
N THR A 652 -0.80 8.07 -3.03
CA THR A 652 -1.56 9.29 -2.78
C THR A 652 -3.03 9.00 -2.45
N LEU A 653 -3.54 9.70 -1.44
CA LEU A 653 -4.90 9.53 -0.91
C LEU A 653 -5.86 10.65 -1.35
N GLY A 654 -5.34 11.80 -1.78
CA GLY A 654 -6.14 12.94 -2.24
C GLY A 654 -5.55 14.30 -1.86
N ALA A 655 -6.07 15.38 -2.44
CA ALA A 655 -5.52 16.74 -2.24
C ALA A 655 -5.55 17.19 -0.76
N LEU A 656 -4.52 17.93 -0.32
CA LEU A 656 -4.51 18.57 0.99
C LEU A 656 -5.67 19.57 1.08
N ARG A 657 -6.46 19.48 2.15
CA ARG A 657 -7.57 20.38 2.44
C ARG A 657 -7.32 21.09 3.76
N ASN A 658 -7.06 22.39 3.71
CA ASN A 658 -6.96 23.24 4.90
C ASN A 658 -8.35 23.77 5.26
N GLY A 659 -8.79 23.54 6.50
CA GLY A 659 -10.00 24.17 7.03
C GLY A 659 -11.31 23.45 6.71
N VAL A 660 -11.38 22.12 6.83
CA VAL A 660 -12.66 21.42 6.84
C VAL A 660 -13.50 21.97 8.01
N PRO A 661 -14.71 22.52 7.78
CA PRO A 661 -15.56 22.97 8.87
C PRO A 661 -15.88 21.75 9.74
N ARG A 662 -15.57 21.84 11.04
CA ARG A 662 -15.79 20.77 12.02
C ARG A 662 -17.16 20.13 11.83
N LEU A 663 -17.20 18.80 11.79
CA LEU A 663 -18.43 18.05 12.05
C LEU A 663 -18.82 18.28 13.50
N ARG A 664 -19.59 19.34 13.76
CA ARG A 664 -20.12 19.61 15.10
C ARG A 664 -21.06 18.49 15.49
N GLN A 665 -20.64 17.70 16.46
CA GLN A 665 -21.51 16.82 17.23
C GLN A 665 -22.44 17.73 18.04
N SER A 666 -23.75 17.59 17.84
CA SER A 666 -24.72 18.15 18.77
C SER A 666 -24.47 17.45 20.10
N ALA A 667 -23.92 18.17 21.07
CA ALA A 667 -24.03 17.74 22.45
C ALA A 667 -25.51 17.85 22.76
N ALA A 668 -26.19 16.71 22.89
CA ALA A 668 -27.53 16.68 23.47
C ALA A 668 -27.49 17.56 24.72
N LEU A 669 -28.31 18.60 24.76
CA LEU A 669 -28.40 19.49 25.92
C LEU A 669 -28.50 18.61 27.18
N PRO A 670 -27.62 18.75 28.18
CA PRO A 670 -27.67 17.94 29.39
C PRO A 670 -28.94 18.32 30.16
N GLY A 671 -29.98 17.52 29.98
CA GLY A 671 -31.30 17.78 30.52
C GLY A 671 -32.34 17.54 29.44
N GLY A 672 -32.94 16.35 29.46
CA GLY A 672 -34.13 16.08 28.68
C GLY A 672 -35.12 17.22 28.85
N MET A 673 -35.78 17.60 27.76
CA MET A 673 -36.81 18.64 27.75
C MET A 673 -37.73 18.41 28.95
N SER A 674 -37.70 19.30 29.93
CA SER A 674 -38.57 19.14 31.09
C SER A 674 -40.00 19.39 30.61
N MET A 675 -40.76 18.31 30.43
CA MET A 675 -42.20 18.34 30.12
C MET A 675 -43.03 19.11 31.17
N THR A 676 -42.38 19.56 32.25
CA THR A 676 -42.95 20.33 33.36
C THR A 676 -42.55 21.82 33.36
N ALA A 677 -41.69 22.27 32.44
CA ALA A 677 -41.32 23.69 32.33
C ALA A 677 -42.53 24.51 31.85
N SER A 678 -42.84 25.62 32.54
CA SER A 678 -43.99 26.47 32.22
C SER A 678 -43.64 27.69 31.36
N GLY A 679 -42.40 27.78 30.87
CA GLY A 679 -41.89 28.96 30.16
C GLY A 679 -42.09 28.98 28.65
N ALA A 680 -41.43 29.93 27.97
CA ALA A 680 -41.56 30.13 26.54
C ALA A 680 -40.74 29.12 25.71
N GLU A 681 -41.26 28.77 24.52
CA GLU A 681 -40.62 27.84 23.59
C GLU A 681 -39.80 28.60 22.55
N PHE A 682 -38.56 28.16 22.37
CA PHE A 682 -37.61 28.77 21.46
C PHE A 682 -37.02 27.74 20.50
N ALA A 683 -36.95 28.12 19.23
CA ALA A 683 -36.34 27.33 18.18
C ALA A 683 -34.85 27.69 18.10
N THR A 684 -33.97 26.75 18.48
CA THR A 684 -32.52 26.98 18.57
C THR A 684 -31.78 26.54 17.30
N PHE A 685 -30.70 27.24 16.98
CA PHE A 685 -29.90 27.06 15.76
C PHE A 685 -28.49 27.65 15.93
N TYR A 686 -27.61 27.40 14.96
CA TYR A 686 -26.22 27.88 14.99
C TYR A 686 -25.93 28.87 13.86
N VAL A 687 -25.09 29.86 14.19
CA VAL A 687 -24.42 30.77 13.23
C VAL A 687 -22.99 30.97 13.71
N ASP A 688 -22.01 30.74 12.83
CA ASP A 688 -20.60 30.62 13.15
C ASP A 688 -20.41 29.70 14.37
N THR A 689 -19.76 30.16 15.44
CA THR A 689 -19.55 29.41 16.69
C THR A 689 -20.61 29.68 17.75
N GLY A 690 -21.55 30.61 17.48
CA GLY A 690 -22.60 31.00 18.42
C GLY A 690 -23.84 30.13 18.31
N GLN A 691 -24.48 29.88 19.45
CA GLN A 691 -25.81 29.28 19.53
C GLN A 691 -26.85 30.39 19.72
N PHE A 692 -27.87 30.37 18.87
CA PHE A 692 -28.92 31.37 18.82
C PHE A 692 -30.29 30.71 18.96
N ALA A 693 -31.29 31.50 19.32
CA ALA A 693 -32.67 31.06 19.39
C ALA A 693 -33.62 32.15 18.91
N ILE A 694 -34.77 31.74 18.39
CA ILE A 694 -35.88 32.64 18.05
C ILE A 694 -37.14 32.08 18.70
N ALA A 695 -38.09 32.95 19.09
CA ALA A 695 -39.35 32.47 19.66
C ALA A 695 -40.04 31.53 18.66
N ALA A 696 -40.44 30.34 19.10
CA ALA A 696 -41.03 29.34 18.21
C ALA A 696 -42.34 29.85 17.55
N THR A 697 -43.06 30.74 18.22
CA THR A 697 -44.27 31.40 17.69
C THR A 697 -44.01 32.32 16.50
N ASP A 698 -42.79 32.84 16.38
CA ASP A 698 -42.39 33.75 15.30
C ASP A 698 -41.79 32.97 14.12
N VAL A 699 -41.70 31.64 14.21
CA VAL A 699 -41.19 30.76 13.16
C VAL A 699 -42.33 30.03 12.49
N GLN A 700 -42.34 30.04 11.16
CA GLN A 700 -43.25 29.25 10.37
C GLN A 700 -42.68 27.86 10.10
N GLU A 701 -41.49 27.78 9.49
CA GLU A 701 -40.82 26.51 9.15
C GLU A 701 -39.34 26.77 8.86
N ALA A 702 -38.56 25.70 8.72
CA ALA A 702 -37.25 25.73 8.10
C ALA A 702 -37.26 25.01 6.75
N GLN A 703 -36.49 25.55 5.79
CA GLN A 703 -36.29 24.98 4.45
C GLN A 703 -34.79 24.80 4.13
N CYS A 704 -34.48 23.95 3.15
CA CYS A 704 -33.10 23.69 2.74
C CYS A 704 -32.48 24.91 2.03
N ALA A 705 -31.24 25.28 2.40
CA ALA A 705 -30.55 26.40 1.74
C ALA A 705 -30.31 26.18 0.23
N SER A 706 -30.29 24.92 -0.24
CA SER A 706 -30.21 24.62 -1.68
C SER A 706 -31.43 25.07 -2.49
N LYS A 707 -32.56 25.40 -1.84
CA LYS A 707 -33.74 25.98 -2.50
C LYS A 707 -33.58 27.47 -2.80
N ILE A 708 -32.57 28.15 -2.25
CA ILE A 708 -32.33 29.58 -2.47
C ILE A 708 -32.02 29.83 -3.95
N ARG A 709 -32.78 30.73 -4.56
CA ARG A 709 -32.51 31.23 -5.91
C ARG A 709 -31.87 32.62 -5.79
N PRO A 710 -30.61 32.80 -6.24
CA PRO A 710 -29.95 34.10 -6.22
C PRO A 710 -30.73 35.12 -7.06
N VAL A 711 -30.81 36.38 -6.61
CA VAL A 711 -31.52 37.45 -7.32
C VAL A 711 -30.59 38.65 -7.46
N THR A 712 -30.52 39.24 -8.66
CA THR A 712 -29.63 40.36 -8.98
C THR A 712 -30.20 41.73 -8.59
N MET A 713 -31.40 41.79 -8.00
CA MET A 713 -32.14 43.03 -7.74
C MET A 713 -31.84 43.58 -6.34
N GLY A 714 -31.05 44.66 -6.30
CA GLY A 714 -31.18 45.84 -5.41
C GLY A 714 -31.45 45.67 -3.90
N SER A 715 -31.20 44.51 -3.32
CA SER A 715 -31.42 44.21 -1.91
C SER A 715 -30.08 44.27 -1.17
N GLY A 716 -30.07 44.74 0.08
CA GLY A 716 -28.85 45.09 0.82
C GLY A 716 -27.82 43.96 0.94
N ALA A 717 -26.62 44.28 1.45
CA ALA A 717 -25.46 43.38 1.49
C ALA A 717 -25.71 42.01 2.17
N ALA A 718 -26.78 41.86 2.96
CA ALA A 718 -27.18 40.62 3.60
C ALA A 718 -28.16 39.76 2.78
N CYS A 719 -28.76 40.25 1.69
CA CYS A 719 -29.72 39.47 0.91
C CYS A 719 -29.02 38.44 0.02
N VAL A 720 -29.40 37.16 0.18
CA VAL A 720 -28.79 36.03 -0.53
C VAL A 720 -29.66 35.56 -1.70
N GLY A 721 -30.97 35.79 -1.63
CA GLY A 721 -31.90 35.43 -2.70
C GLY A 721 -33.34 35.27 -2.23
N VAL A 722 -34.10 34.42 -2.93
CA VAL A 722 -35.50 34.11 -2.60
C VAL A 722 -35.75 32.61 -2.57
N ILE A 723 -36.71 32.18 -1.75
CA ILE A 723 -37.27 30.82 -1.75
C ILE A 723 -38.78 30.86 -2.02
N ALA A 724 -39.33 29.81 -2.63
CA ALA A 724 -40.77 29.64 -2.78
C ALA A 724 -41.32 28.84 -1.58
N LEU A 725 -42.38 29.35 -0.96
CA LEU A 725 -43.05 28.68 0.16
C LEU A 725 -44.11 27.69 -0.36
N ASP A 726 -44.11 26.48 0.19
CA ASP A 726 -44.92 25.35 -0.31
C ASP A 726 -46.45 25.55 -0.10
N ALA A 727 -46.85 26.47 0.79
CA ALA A 727 -48.25 26.66 1.18
C ALA A 727 -49.03 27.73 0.39
N ALA A 728 -48.38 28.59 -0.42
CA ALA A 728 -49.06 29.77 -1.00
C ALA A 728 -48.52 30.30 -2.35
N GLU A 729 -47.52 29.67 -2.98
CA GLU A 729 -46.75 30.28 -4.11
C GLU A 729 -46.14 31.66 -3.76
N ASP A 730 -46.11 32.05 -2.49
CA ASP A 730 -45.50 33.28 -2.02
C ASP A 730 -43.96 33.16 -2.02
N LEU A 731 -43.29 34.21 -2.50
CA LEU A 731 -41.84 34.33 -2.48
C LEU A 731 -41.37 34.94 -1.15
N CYS A 732 -40.43 34.27 -0.50
CA CYS A 732 -39.80 34.73 0.73
C CYS A 732 -38.35 35.17 0.45
N TRP A 733 -38.02 36.40 0.82
CA TRP A 733 -36.67 36.95 0.72
C TRP A 733 -35.78 36.37 1.82
N VAL A 734 -34.59 35.90 1.43
CA VAL A 734 -33.63 35.24 2.32
C VAL A 734 -32.44 36.14 2.59
N TYR A 735 -32.17 36.38 3.86
CA TYR A 735 -31.05 37.17 4.34
C TYR A 735 -30.06 36.31 5.14
N ASP A 736 -28.77 36.59 4.98
CA ASP A 736 -27.67 35.94 5.70
C ASP A 736 -27.60 36.47 7.13
N LEU A 737 -27.94 35.61 8.10
CA LEU A 737 -27.95 36.01 9.49
C LEU A 737 -26.54 36.28 10.03
N GLY A 738 -25.50 35.62 9.49
CA GLY A 738 -24.10 35.92 9.82
C GLY A 738 -23.69 37.33 9.38
N VAL A 739 -24.17 37.80 8.23
CA VAL A 739 -23.96 39.18 7.77
C VAL A 739 -24.70 40.15 8.68
N LEU A 740 -25.94 39.85 9.05
CA LEU A 740 -26.73 40.69 9.94
C LEU A 740 -26.17 40.79 11.36
N LEU A 741 -25.59 39.71 11.88
CA LEU A 741 -25.03 39.66 13.24
C LEU A 741 -23.59 40.16 13.33
N HIS A 742 -22.75 39.82 12.36
CA HIS A 742 -21.29 39.98 12.46
C HIS A 742 -20.67 40.64 11.22
N GLY A 743 -21.48 40.99 10.21
CA GLY A 743 -21.01 41.60 8.96
C GLY A 743 -20.22 40.65 8.05
N ARG A 744 -20.26 39.33 8.30
CA ARG A 744 -19.51 38.31 7.55
C ARG A 744 -20.46 37.31 6.91
N PRO A 745 -20.28 36.95 5.62
CA PRO A 745 -21.08 35.92 4.97
C PRO A 745 -20.92 34.56 5.64
N THR A 746 -22.05 33.87 5.82
CA THR A 746 -22.10 32.50 6.31
C THR A 746 -21.67 31.54 5.19
N PRO A 747 -20.68 30.64 5.41
CA PRO A 747 -20.32 29.64 4.41
C PRO A 747 -21.48 28.66 4.18
N VAL A 748 -22.09 28.69 2.99
CA VAL A 748 -23.19 27.76 2.67
C VAL A 748 -22.66 26.34 2.53
N THR A 749 -23.08 25.46 3.43
CA THR A 749 -22.78 24.03 3.41
C THR A 749 -24.05 23.20 3.18
N GLN A 750 -23.93 21.88 3.08
CA GLN A 750 -25.10 20.99 2.99
C GLN A 750 -25.94 20.95 4.28
N ARG A 751 -25.43 21.47 5.41
CA ARG A 751 -26.18 21.61 6.67
C ARG A 751 -26.98 22.90 6.73
N SER A 752 -26.63 23.90 5.94
CA SER A 752 -27.24 25.23 5.99
C SER A 752 -28.74 25.16 5.73
N GLN A 753 -29.52 25.87 6.55
CA GLN A 753 -30.97 25.94 6.45
C GLN A 753 -31.43 27.40 6.35
N VAL A 754 -32.67 27.60 5.91
CA VAL A 754 -33.36 28.88 5.91
C VAL A 754 -34.51 28.79 6.90
N ILE A 755 -34.43 29.53 8.00
CA ILE A 755 -35.52 29.67 8.96
C ILE A 755 -36.48 30.74 8.43
N VAL A 756 -37.71 30.34 8.14
CA VAL A 756 -38.79 31.23 7.69
C VAL A 756 -39.47 31.80 8.92
N ALA A 757 -39.15 33.04 9.26
CA ALA A 757 -39.75 33.78 10.36
C ALA A 757 -40.93 34.63 9.85
N ARG A 758 -41.94 34.85 10.70
CA ARG A 758 -43.11 35.65 10.40
C ARG A 758 -43.37 36.65 11.53
N ASN A 759 -43.57 37.92 11.16
CA ASN A 759 -43.96 38.96 12.10
C ASN A 759 -44.92 39.96 11.42
N GLU A 760 -45.99 40.35 12.12
CA GLU A 760 -47.02 41.30 11.66
C GLU A 760 -47.52 41.07 10.21
N GLY A 761 -47.59 39.80 9.79
CA GLY A 761 -48.06 39.42 8.45
C GLY A 761 -47.00 39.45 7.33
N LYS A 762 -45.76 39.85 7.62
CA LYS A 762 -44.61 39.74 6.69
C LYS A 762 -43.80 38.48 6.98
N THR A 763 -43.09 37.99 5.96
CA THR A 763 -42.32 36.74 6.03
C THR A 763 -40.89 36.96 5.52
N VAL A 764 -39.90 36.54 6.31
CA VAL A 764 -38.47 36.69 5.99
C VAL A 764 -37.76 35.35 6.24
N GLY A 765 -36.88 34.97 5.33
CA GLY A 765 -36.00 33.82 5.47
C GLY A 765 -34.65 34.22 6.05
N LEU A 766 -34.16 33.46 7.02
CA LEU A 766 -32.86 33.66 7.65
C LEU A 766 -31.97 32.47 7.35
N LEU A 767 -30.90 32.69 6.59
CA LEU A 767 -29.88 31.68 6.34
C LEU A 767 -29.03 31.47 7.59
N VAL A 768 -28.97 30.22 8.05
CA VAL A 768 -28.24 29.76 9.24
C VAL A 768 -27.37 28.54 8.92
N ASP A 769 -26.38 28.24 9.76
CA ASP A 769 -25.45 27.13 9.54
C ASP A 769 -26.09 25.76 9.74
N ASP A 770 -26.87 25.60 10.81
CA ASP A 770 -27.58 24.36 11.14
C ASP A 770 -28.69 24.59 12.17
N LEU A 771 -29.65 23.67 12.21
CA LEU A 771 -30.69 23.62 13.22
C LEU A 771 -30.24 22.77 14.41
N ASP A 772 -30.73 23.11 15.60
CA ASP A 772 -30.49 22.35 16.82
C ASP A 772 -31.80 21.70 17.32
N VAL A 773 -32.42 22.23 18.39
CA VAL A 773 -33.67 21.72 18.94
C VAL A 773 -34.68 22.84 19.19
N VAL A 774 -35.97 22.51 19.31
CA VAL A 774 -36.95 23.42 19.92
C VAL A 774 -37.02 23.11 21.41
N ALA A 775 -36.66 24.08 22.25
CA ALA A 775 -36.54 23.90 23.69
C ALA A 775 -37.44 24.90 24.44
N LYS A 776 -37.93 24.47 25.60
CA LYS A 776 -38.72 25.30 26.50
C LYS A 776 -37.84 25.77 27.65
N PHE A 777 -37.81 27.07 27.89
CA PHE A 777 -36.99 27.69 28.94
C PHE A 777 -37.88 28.43 29.92
N ASP A 778 -37.66 28.22 31.22
CA ASP A 778 -38.39 28.96 32.25
C ASP A 778 -37.96 30.43 32.25
N ASP A 779 -38.86 31.35 32.58
CA ASP A 779 -38.60 32.79 32.58
C ASP A 779 -37.39 33.18 33.45
N ALA A 780 -37.10 32.39 34.50
CA ALA A 780 -35.93 32.59 35.37
C ALA A 780 -34.58 32.31 34.67
N GLN A 781 -34.59 31.55 33.57
CA GLN A 781 -33.41 31.24 32.77
C GLN A 781 -33.15 32.30 31.68
N ILE A 782 -34.14 33.15 31.41
CA ILE A 782 -34.09 34.20 30.38
C ILE A 782 -33.68 35.50 31.05
N THR A 783 -32.50 36.00 30.70
CA THR A 783 -31.97 37.25 31.26
C THR A 783 -31.82 38.28 30.15
N PRO A 784 -32.26 39.54 30.35
CA PRO A 784 -31.95 40.61 29.40
C PRO A 784 -30.44 40.81 29.33
N VAL A 785 -29.94 41.07 28.13
CA VAL A 785 -28.50 41.31 27.94
C VAL A 785 -28.14 42.65 28.62
N PRO A 786 -27.15 42.69 29.53
CA PRO A 786 -26.77 43.94 30.17
C PRO A 786 -26.10 44.89 29.16
N LEU A 787 -26.81 45.97 28.80
CA LEU A 787 -26.36 47.20 28.12
C LEU A 787 -25.27 47.05 27.03
N PHE A 788 -25.66 47.14 25.75
CA PHE A 788 -24.72 47.38 24.64
C PHE A 788 -24.69 48.86 24.20
N HIS A 789 -23.50 49.34 23.82
CA HIS A 789 -23.29 50.60 23.13
C HIS A 789 -23.98 50.61 21.76
N ALA A 790 -24.57 51.75 21.42
CA ALA A 790 -25.72 51.90 20.54
C ALA A 790 -25.54 51.62 19.03
N ASP A 791 -24.49 50.96 18.55
CA ASP A 791 -24.24 50.82 17.11
C ASP A 791 -23.96 49.41 16.56
N GLN A 792 -23.88 48.34 17.38
CA GLN A 792 -23.59 46.98 16.86
C GLN A 792 -24.33 45.78 17.52
N ALA A 793 -25.48 45.98 18.17
CA ALA A 793 -26.27 44.85 18.69
C ALA A 793 -27.79 45.12 18.71
N ALA A 794 -28.40 45.33 17.54
CA ALA A 794 -29.85 45.57 17.45
C ALA A 794 -30.70 44.27 17.54
N LEU A 795 -30.14 43.11 17.18
CA LEU A 795 -30.92 41.88 16.94
C LEU A 795 -31.06 40.96 18.15
N VAL A 796 -30.20 41.05 19.17
CA VAL A 796 -30.21 40.18 20.37
C VAL A 796 -30.54 41.00 21.60
N LYS A 797 -31.70 40.75 22.24
CA LYS A 797 -32.14 41.48 23.45
C LYS A 797 -32.06 40.66 24.73
N GLN A 798 -32.09 39.35 24.60
CA GLN A 798 -32.14 38.42 25.72
C GLN A 798 -31.17 37.28 25.49
N VAL A 799 -30.71 36.68 26.56
CA VAL A 799 -29.90 35.45 26.55
C VAL A 799 -30.53 34.43 27.48
N VAL A 800 -30.48 33.17 27.08
CA VAL A 800 -30.85 32.04 27.92
C VAL A 800 -29.59 31.45 28.54
N ASN A 801 -29.63 31.25 29.85
CA ASN A 801 -28.64 30.43 30.55
C ASN A 801 -29.25 29.04 30.85
N PRO A 802 -28.94 28.01 30.06
CA PRO A 802 -29.56 26.68 30.20
C PRO A 802 -29.12 25.93 31.48
N GLY A 803 -28.13 26.42 32.24
CA GLY A 803 -27.65 25.79 33.48
C GLY A 803 -26.19 25.31 33.41
N SER A 804 -25.74 24.57 34.43
CA SER A 804 -24.33 24.21 34.64
C SER A 804 -23.77 23.31 33.53
N GLY A 805 -23.02 23.92 32.60
CA GLY A 805 -22.23 23.23 31.56
C GLY A 805 -22.56 23.61 30.11
N GLY A 806 -23.66 24.33 29.86
CA GLY A 806 -24.06 24.81 28.53
C GLY A 806 -23.57 26.23 28.23
N GLY A 807 -23.29 26.53 26.96
CA GLY A 807 -23.01 27.91 26.51
C GLY A 807 -24.25 28.82 26.61
N LEU A 808 -24.05 30.14 26.63
CA LEU A 808 -25.15 31.10 26.59
C LEU A 808 -25.82 31.07 25.20
N ILE A 809 -27.15 30.96 25.18
CA ILE A 809 -27.94 30.97 23.95
C ILE A 809 -28.47 32.38 23.74
N GLN A 810 -28.21 32.98 22.58
CA GLN A 810 -28.61 34.36 22.26
C GLN A 810 -29.98 34.39 21.58
N ILE A 811 -30.96 35.10 22.16
CA ILE A 811 -32.31 35.20 21.59
C ILE A 811 -32.37 36.34 20.57
N ILE A 812 -32.65 35.98 19.32
CA ILE A 812 -32.94 36.87 18.21
C ILE A 812 -34.36 37.41 18.34
N ASP A 813 -34.49 38.74 18.35
CA ASP A 813 -35.77 39.44 18.31
C ASP A 813 -36.25 39.56 16.86
N ALA A 814 -37.34 38.85 16.54
CA ALA A 814 -37.90 38.85 15.19
C ALA A 814 -38.24 40.27 14.71
N ALA A 815 -38.85 41.13 15.54
CA ALA A 815 -39.21 42.49 15.15
C ALA A 815 -38.00 43.34 14.72
N GLN A 816 -36.85 43.13 15.36
CA GLN A 816 -35.61 43.81 14.98
C GLN A 816 -35.03 43.27 13.68
N VAL A 817 -35.12 41.96 13.45
CA VAL A 817 -34.75 41.36 12.16
C VAL A 817 -35.57 42.00 11.03
N PHE A 818 -36.89 42.06 11.18
CA PHE A 818 -37.80 42.67 10.20
C PHE A 818 -37.59 44.18 10.01
N ALA A 819 -37.07 44.90 11.02
CA ALA A 819 -36.71 46.31 10.91
C ALA A 819 -35.36 46.55 10.22
N SER A 820 -34.49 45.53 10.20
CA SER A 820 -33.11 45.61 9.68
C SER A 820 -32.99 45.20 8.20
N VAL A 821 -34.05 44.64 7.60
CA VAL A 821 -34.07 44.08 6.24
C VAL A 821 -35.04 44.76 5.29
#